data_AF-A0A9D8FMP7-F1
#
_entry.id   AF-A0A9D8FMP7-F1
#
_cell.length_a   1.000
_cell.length_b   1.000
_cell.length_c   1.000
_cell.angle_alpha   90.00
_cell.angle_beta   90.00
_cell.angle_gamma   90.00
#
_symmetry.space_group_name_H-M   'P 1'
#
loop_
_entity.id
_entity.type
_entity.pdbx_description
1 polymer ?
#
loop_
_entity_poly.entity_id
_entity_poly.type
_entity_poly.pdbx_seq_one_letter_code
_entity_poly.pdbx_strand_id
1 'polypeptide(L)'
;MSRIKSLHKIEIMVIAIISSCLIFSNAFAQYWNNARDYEPIVITGNDMPEFVHTNISDLYVYSYNASESAWNQIPFQFDEKDQSNDFLDEKKNGLFNFNDELIFMAKDMGDKAPPESWIDDETSKQFDRVEISVTDTTDNDRQGWVYIYRSTSELLDANMADYVYYIPNPDSAGADTIEAINYIEGHHIGGLADYWLIPGSVGGGNIDFLDRQKFRLILTVTIYFGDIPFEIPNVMLTEELLETFPPTIKYKDGPVRVIRGAQWTIELYGMVKVFSLNLMYYPYSIESGGISGILKTEDKVDLIRQSFDFNSDAVEMNFYNPYNPSGLTIDGNPDAYYNTLEVDTTNWFMITGEPGAIVVLFNISPLGDEQTIYYKDDSTIDDYDTGDEKSYGDSGIQIDGTETYIVGDISITYESYFLSANEQYALGEELAGNFSSPLQLNINSTNFVPVEMASFNASISKNRVILNWTTLSESNNYGFELQRRSETDELWKNLGFINGQGTSNSPTSYSYVDKDISENHYFYRLKQIDFDGSFEYSSTIEVLLQSPKRFVLIQNYPNPFNPETVISYQIPDLNGESVEVELVIFNLLGDEVRTLVRKNQAAGYYNIIWDGRDNSGMTVSAGTYVYQIKAGKFIQSKKMTLLR
;
A
#
# COMPACT_ATOMS: atom_id res chain seq x y z
N MET A 1 2.34 -34.65 44.99
CA MET A 1 2.64 -33.56 44.03
C MET A 1 4.14 -33.38 43.98
N SER A 2 4.80 -33.98 42.99
CA SER A 2 6.17 -33.59 42.62
C SER A 2 6.13 -32.22 41.93
N ARG A 3 7.26 -31.51 41.91
CA ARG A 3 7.45 -30.30 41.10
C ARG A 3 8.24 -30.69 39.85
N ILE A 4 7.53 -30.92 38.75
CA ILE A 4 8.14 -31.11 37.43
C ILE A 4 8.84 -29.78 37.05
N LYS A 5 10.15 -29.80 36.83
CA LYS A 5 10.94 -28.61 36.47
C LYS A 5 11.14 -28.41 34.96
N SER A 6 10.80 -29.41 34.15
CA SER A 6 10.85 -29.39 32.66
C SER A 6 9.71 -28.60 32.01
N LEU A 7 8.76 -28.06 32.79
CA LEU A 7 7.57 -27.32 32.31
C LEU A 7 7.87 -26.08 31.45
N HIS A 8 9.08 -25.52 31.56
CA HIS A 8 9.57 -24.34 30.84
C HIS A 8 10.36 -24.70 29.56
N LYS A 9 10.49 -25.99 29.23
CA LYS A 9 11.31 -26.53 28.14
C LYS A 9 10.46 -26.89 26.92
N ILE A 10 9.48 -27.76 27.17
CA ILE A 10 8.36 -28.03 26.24
C ILE A 10 7.62 -26.73 25.90
N GLU A 11 7.64 -25.75 26.82
CA GLU A 11 7.15 -24.40 26.56
C GLU A 11 7.88 -23.73 25.40
N ILE A 12 9.21 -23.72 25.41
CA ILE A 12 9.96 -23.11 24.31
C ILE A 12 9.93 -24.03 23.11
N MET A 13 10.10 -25.35 23.24
CA MET A 13 10.11 -26.28 22.10
C MET A 13 8.85 -26.22 21.22
N VAL A 14 7.66 -25.93 21.77
CA VAL A 14 6.41 -25.87 20.98
C VAL A 14 6.05 -24.44 20.58
N ILE A 15 6.36 -23.43 21.41
CA ILE A 15 6.27 -22.02 20.99
C ILE A 15 7.26 -21.73 19.85
N ALA A 16 8.43 -22.37 19.88
CA ALA A 16 9.48 -22.27 18.89
C ALA A 16 9.11 -22.84 17.51
N ILE A 17 7.88 -23.31 17.30
CA ILE A 17 7.44 -23.91 16.04
C ILE A 17 6.56 -22.95 15.22
N ILE A 18 6.06 -21.82 15.78
CA ILE A 18 4.70 -21.40 15.37
C ILE A 18 4.29 -19.88 15.42
N SER A 19 5.18 -18.86 15.55
CA SER A 19 4.71 -17.43 15.59
C SER A 19 5.67 -16.28 15.12
N SER A 20 5.13 -15.33 14.33
CA SER A 20 5.77 -14.23 13.54
C SER A 20 6.13 -12.90 14.31
N CYS A 21 6.67 -11.78 13.76
CA CYS A 21 6.96 -11.24 12.40
C CYS A 21 8.10 -10.14 12.46
N LEU A 22 8.65 -9.51 11.40
CA LEU A 22 8.35 -8.18 10.75
C LEU A 22 9.66 -7.70 9.98
N ILE A 23 9.86 -6.73 9.03
CA ILE A 23 9.23 -5.95 7.89
C ILE A 23 10.40 -5.20 7.11
N PHE A 24 10.19 -4.59 5.91
CA PHE A 24 11.00 -3.57 5.14
C PHE A 24 12.05 -4.05 4.08
N SER A 25 12.27 -3.49 2.85
CA SER A 25 11.70 -2.43 1.94
C SER A 25 12.62 -2.33 0.64
N ASN A 26 12.65 -1.41 -0.36
CA ASN A 26 12.06 -0.09 -0.72
C ASN A 26 12.23 0.41 -2.25
N ALA A 27 11.17 0.60 -3.08
CA ALA A 27 10.95 1.41 -4.35
C ALA A 27 10.96 0.96 -5.89
N PHE A 28 9.79 0.52 -6.45
CA PHE A 28 9.15 0.70 -7.84
C PHE A 28 9.15 -0.33 -9.08
N ALA A 29 8.06 -1.08 -9.50
CA ALA A 29 7.95 -2.11 -10.63
C ALA A 29 6.65 -2.27 -11.51
N GLN A 30 6.81 -2.78 -12.76
CA GLN A 30 5.81 -3.01 -13.85
C GLN A 30 5.05 -4.35 -13.79
N TYR A 31 4.10 -4.49 -14.72
CA TYR A 31 3.48 -5.75 -15.16
C TYR A 31 4.48 -6.84 -15.55
N TRP A 32 4.31 -8.02 -14.97
CA TRP A 32 5.37 -9.02 -14.92
C TRP A 32 5.35 -10.00 -16.07
N ASN A 33 4.21 -10.68 -16.27
CA ASN A 33 4.11 -11.89 -17.10
C ASN A 33 5.14 -12.95 -16.66
N ASN A 34 5.43 -13.01 -15.36
CA ASN A 34 6.45 -13.85 -14.72
C ASN A 34 6.04 -14.17 -13.27
N ALA A 35 6.86 -14.91 -12.52
CA ALA A 35 6.49 -15.42 -11.20
C ALA A 35 6.11 -14.35 -10.15
N ARG A 36 6.47 -13.06 -10.37
CA ARG A 36 6.04 -11.95 -9.52
C ARG A 36 4.53 -11.70 -9.53
N ASP A 37 3.80 -12.09 -10.58
CA ASP A 37 2.34 -11.92 -10.66
C ASP A 37 1.59 -12.69 -9.55
N TYR A 38 2.26 -13.67 -8.92
CA TYR A 38 1.73 -14.45 -7.79
C TYR A 38 1.91 -13.77 -6.42
N GLU A 39 2.77 -12.76 -6.29
CA GLU A 39 3.17 -12.21 -4.98
C GLU A 39 2.10 -11.29 -4.36
N PRO A 40 1.79 -11.47 -3.06
CA PRO A 40 0.99 -10.52 -2.30
C PRO A 40 1.85 -9.32 -1.84
N ILE A 41 1.29 -8.13 -1.93
CA ILE A 41 1.90 -6.89 -1.46
C ILE A 41 1.24 -6.49 -0.14
N VAL A 42 1.98 -6.69 0.95
CA VAL A 42 1.54 -6.34 2.32
C VAL A 42 2.22 -5.05 2.76
N ILE A 43 1.42 -4.06 3.20
CA ILE A 43 1.88 -2.72 3.59
C ILE A 43 1.30 -2.36 4.95
N THR A 44 2.11 -1.86 5.89
CA THR A 44 1.61 -1.57 7.24
C THR A 44 1.21 -0.11 7.44
N GLY A 45 0.34 0.16 8.42
CA GLY A 45 -0.04 1.52 8.79
C GLY A 45 1.11 2.38 9.35
N ASN A 46 2.24 1.77 9.73
CA ASN A 46 3.48 2.48 10.01
C ASN A 46 4.03 3.18 8.75
N ASP A 47 3.76 2.61 7.58
CA ASP A 47 4.26 3.05 6.28
C ASP A 47 3.27 4.01 5.60
N MET A 48 2.05 4.11 6.14
CA MET A 48 0.95 4.98 5.69
C MET A 48 0.36 5.80 6.87
N PRO A 49 1.18 6.62 7.56
CA PRO A 49 0.78 7.35 8.77
C PRO A 49 -0.36 8.37 8.54
N GLU A 50 -0.60 8.80 7.30
CA GLU A 50 -1.68 9.74 6.94
C GLU A 50 -3.09 9.15 7.11
N PHE A 51 -3.23 7.82 7.05
CA PHE A 51 -4.53 7.15 7.21
C PHE A 51 -4.84 6.78 8.67
N VAL A 52 -3.92 6.95 9.60
CA VAL A 52 -4.13 6.52 11.00
C VAL A 52 -5.30 7.30 11.63
N HIS A 53 -6.21 6.56 12.27
CA HIS A 53 -7.51 7.01 12.78
C HIS A 53 -8.57 7.38 11.72
N THR A 54 -8.36 7.05 10.44
CA THR A 54 -9.41 7.04 9.40
C THR A 54 -10.23 5.76 9.50
N ASN A 55 -11.55 5.78 9.23
CA ASN A 55 -12.30 4.53 9.14
C ASN A 55 -11.83 3.72 7.94
N ILE A 56 -11.63 2.42 8.09
CA ILE A 56 -11.21 1.52 7.01
C ILE A 56 -12.28 1.46 5.91
N SER A 57 -13.56 1.64 6.25
CA SER A 57 -14.67 1.81 5.30
C SER A 57 -14.59 3.06 4.43
N ASP A 58 -13.75 4.03 4.80
CA ASP A 58 -13.53 5.25 4.01
C ASP A 58 -12.38 5.06 2.99
N LEU A 59 -11.69 3.92 2.96
CA LEU A 59 -10.46 3.71 2.17
C LEU A 59 -10.69 2.73 1.00
N TYR A 60 -10.24 3.13 -0.19
CA TYR A 60 -10.47 2.41 -1.45
C TYR A 60 -9.19 2.38 -2.28
N VAL A 61 -8.93 1.24 -2.94
CA VAL A 61 -7.66 0.99 -3.64
C VAL A 61 -7.91 0.76 -5.14
N TYR A 62 -7.14 1.46 -5.96
CA TYR A 62 -7.31 1.51 -7.42
C TYR A 62 -5.97 1.35 -8.15
N SER A 63 -6.05 0.77 -9.35
CA SER A 63 -5.02 0.89 -10.39
C SER A 63 -5.49 1.83 -11.51
N TYR A 64 -4.55 2.32 -12.32
CA TYR A 64 -4.82 3.23 -13.43
C TYR A 64 -4.41 2.58 -14.76
N ASN A 65 -5.24 2.70 -15.79
CA ASN A 65 -4.91 2.30 -17.16
C ASN A 65 -4.66 3.56 -17.98
N ALA A 66 -3.39 3.86 -18.30
CA ALA A 66 -3.01 5.04 -19.06
C ALA A 66 -3.39 4.94 -20.55
N SER A 67 -3.55 3.73 -21.10
CA SER A 67 -4.00 3.54 -22.48
C SER A 67 -5.47 3.89 -22.69
N GLU A 68 -6.29 3.69 -21.65
CA GLU A 68 -7.72 4.05 -21.63
C GLU A 68 -8.00 5.36 -20.89
N SER A 69 -7.01 5.88 -20.16
CA SER A 69 -7.14 7.00 -19.21
C SER A 69 -8.20 6.75 -18.12
N ALA A 70 -8.29 5.49 -17.65
CA ALA A 70 -9.35 4.99 -16.78
C ALA A 70 -8.81 4.53 -15.42
N TRP A 71 -9.67 4.60 -14.39
CA TRP A 71 -9.41 4.09 -13.05
C TRP A 71 -10.17 2.78 -12.84
N ASN A 72 -9.48 1.75 -12.39
CA ASN A 72 -10.05 0.43 -12.08
C ASN A 72 -9.86 0.15 -10.60
N GLN A 73 -10.91 -0.28 -9.89
CA GLN A 73 -10.75 -0.74 -8.51
C GLN A 73 -10.16 -2.14 -8.52
N ILE A 74 -9.24 -2.43 -7.61
CA ILE A 74 -8.55 -3.73 -7.53
C ILE A 74 -8.98 -4.49 -6.27
N PRO A 75 -8.91 -5.84 -6.23
CA PRO A 75 -9.08 -6.58 -5.00
C PRO A 75 -8.09 -6.09 -3.93
N PHE A 76 -8.63 -5.59 -2.82
CA PHE A 76 -7.85 -5.07 -1.69
C PHE A 76 -8.46 -5.49 -0.35
N GLN A 77 -7.61 -5.65 0.65
CA GLN A 77 -8.00 -6.08 1.99
C GLN A 77 -7.30 -5.25 3.06
N PHE A 78 -8.05 -4.82 4.08
CA PHE A 78 -7.49 -4.22 5.28
C PHE A 78 -7.63 -5.16 6.47
N ASP A 79 -6.52 -5.47 7.13
CA ASP A 79 -6.43 -6.38 8.27
C ASP A 79 -6.06 -5.62 9.55
N GLU A 80 -7.10 -5.20 10.30
CA GLU A 80 -6.97 -4.69 11.67
C GLU A 80 -6.28 -5.71 12.58
N LYS A 81 -5.31 -5.27 13.38
CA LYS A 81 -4.70 -6.04 14.48
C LYS A 81 -5.03 -5.42 15.84
N ASP A 82 -5.18 -6.26 16.85
CA ASP A 82 -5.39 -5.78 18.23
C ASP A 82 -4.11 -5.19 18.85
N GLN A 83 -4.21 -4.71 20.09
CA GLN A 83 -3.06 -4.16 20.86
C GLN A 83 -1.97 -5.21 21.20
N SER A 84 -2.26 -6.49 20.99
CA SER A 84 -1.35 -7.64 21.13
C SER A 84 -0.72 -8.05 19.80
N ASN A 85 -1.04 -7.36 18.70
CA ASN A 85 -0.69 -7.70 17.32
C ASN A 85 -1.34 -9.03 16.82
N ASP A 86 -2.49 -9.43 17.38
CA ASP A 86 -3.31 -10.55 16.90
C ASP A 86 -4.31 -10.05 15.83
N PHE A 87 -4.39 -10.77 14.70
CA PHE A 87 -5.38 -10.56 13.65
C PHE A 87 -6.77 -11.11 14.03
N LEU A 88 -6.86 -12.01 15.01
CA LEU A 88 -8.00 -12.88 15.27
C LEU A 88 -8.66 -12.63 16.65
N ASP A 89 -8.52 -11.43 17.21
CA ASP A 89 -9.37 -10.94 18.31
C ASP A 89 -10.58 -10.16 17.75
N GLU A 90 -11.74 -10.30 18.40
CA GLU A 90 -13.00 -9.63 18.02
C GLU A 90 -13.02 -8.11 18.32
N LYS A 91 -12.10 -7.59 19.15
CA LYS A 91 -12.07 -6.20 19.63
C LYS A 91 -11.44 -5.22 18.62
N LYS A 92 -11.95 -5.26 17.39
CA LYS A 92 -11.63 -4.35 16.29
C LYS A 92 -12.44 -3.05 16.41
N ASN A 93 -11.90 -1.95 15.89
CA ASN A 93 -12.48 -0.61 16.05
C ASN A 93 -12.92 0.04 14.72
N GLY A 94 -12.58 -0.57 13.57
CA GLY A 94 -12.91 -0.08 12.24
C GLY A 94 -12.09 1.13 11.79
N LEU A 95 -11.10 1.55 12.58
CA LEU A 95 -10.17 2.63 12.29
C LEU A 95 -8.81 2.04 11.93
N PHE A 96 -8.13 2.62 10.96
CA PHE A 96 -6.79 2.19 10.56
C PHE A 96 -5.73 2.64 11.59
N ASN A 97 -4.80 1.75 11.93
CA ASN A 97 -3.77 1.91 12.97
C ASN A 97 -2.38 1.51 12.44
N PHE A 98 -1.31 1.93 13.13
CA PHE A 98 0.08 1.68 12.69
C PHE A 98 0.47 0.20 12.53
N ASN A 99 -0.23 -0.70 13.22
CA ASN A 99 -0.03 -2.15 13.21
C ASN A 99 -0.90 -2.88 12.17
N ASP A 100 -1.90 -2.21 11.59
CA ASP A 100 -2.82 -2.80 10.61
C ASP A 100 -2.15 -2.94 9.25
N GLU A 101 -2.64 -3.87 8.43
CA GLU A 101 -2.10 -4.17 7.10
C GLU A 101 -3.09 -3.85 5.98
N LEU A 102 -2.57 -3.33 4.87
CA LEU A 102 -3.22 -3.33 3.55
C LEU A 102 -2.58 -4.44 2.70
N ILE A 103 -3.42 -5.21 1.99
CA ILE A 103 -3.02 -6.31 1.13
C ILE A 103 -3.70 -6.18 -0.24
N PHE A 104 -2.94 -6.35 -1.31
CA PHE A 104 -3.39 -6.51 -2.71
C PHE A 104 -2.36 -7.35 -3.48
N MET A 105 -2.67 -7.80 -4.70
CA MET A 105 -1.75 -8.65 -5.48
C MET A 105 -0.92 -7.86 -6.49
N ALA A 106 0.32 -8.30 -6.75
CA ALA A 106 1.23 -7.64 -7.69
C ALA A 106 0.72 -7.62 -9.15
N LYS A 107 -0.03 -8.64 -9.57
CA LYS A 107 -0.70 -8.70 -10.89
C LYS A 107 -1.76 -7.62 -11.13
N ASP A 108 -2.31 -7.00 -10.08
CA ASP A 108 -3.45 -6.07 -10.18
C ASP A 108 -3.00 -4.60 -10.29
N MET A 109 -1.69 -4.34 -10.17
CA MET A 109 -1.09 -3.01 -10.31
C MET A 109 -1.27 -2.44 -11.73
N GLY A 110 -1.22 -1.10 -11.86
CA GLY A 110 -1.46 -0.39 -13.13
C GLY A 110 -0.32 0.56 -13.55
N ASP A 111 -0.66 1.48 -14.45
CA ASP A 111 0.22 2.52 -14.97
C ASP A 111 0.33 3.71 -14.03
N LYS A 112 1.36 4.56 -14.23
CA LYS A 112 1.48 5.81 -13.50
C LYS A 112 0.36 6.76 -13.91
N ALA A 113 -0.50 7.10 -12.97
CA ALA A 113 -1.51 8.12 -13.18
C ALA A 113 -0.87 9.51 -13.32
N PRO A 114 -1.38 10.37 -14.23
CA PRO A 114 -1.06 11.79 -14.21
C PRO A 114 -1.30 12.39 -12.81
N PRO A 115 -0.49 13.37 -12.35
CA PRO A 115 -0.69 14.03 -11.06
C PRO A 115 -2.09 14.64 -10.88
N GLU A 116 -2.69 15.11 -11.97
CA GLU A 116 -4.04 15.69 -12.04
C GLU A 116 -5.16 14.65 -12.23
N SER A 117 -4.84 13.36 -12.38
CA SER A 117 -5.84 12.31 -12.58
C SER A 117 -6.44 11.83 -11.27
N TRP A 118 -7.76 11.67 -11.25
CA TRP A 118 -8.54 11.33 -10.06
C TRP A 118 -9.72 10.42 -10.40
N ILE A 119 -10.16 9.61 -9.43
CA ILE A 119 -11.41 8.84 -9.53
C ILE A 119 -12.63 9.78 -9.60
N ASP A 120 -13.73 9.31 -10.17
CA ASP A 120 -14.94 10.13 -10.36
C ASP A 120 -15.85 10.18 -9.12
N ASP A 121 -15.26 10.56 -7.97
CA ASP A 121 -16.00 10.85 -6.73
C ASP A 121 -15.61 12.22 -6.15
N GLU A 122 -16.61 13.05 -5.83
CA GLU A 122 -16.43 14.41 -5.30
C GLU A 122 -16.06 14.45 -3.81
N THR A 123 -16.19 13.36 -3.06
CA THR A 123 -15.72 13.30 -1.66
C THR A 123 -14.23 12.99 -1.60
N SER A 124 -13.72 12.16 -2.50
CA SER A 124 -12.30 11.82 -2.58
C SER A 124 -11.41 12.99 -2.97
N LYS A 125 -11.92 13.92 -3.77
CA LYS A 125 -11.26 15.18 -4.18
C LYS A 125 -11.09 16.19 -3.02
N GLN A 126 -11.40 15.80 -1.79
CA GLN A 126 -11.23 16.56 -0.55
C GLN A 126 -10.12 15.99 0.34
N PHE A 127 -9.43 14.93 -0.10
CA PHE A 127 -8.36 14.24 0.63
C PHE A 127 -7.14 14.02 -0.26
N ASP A 128 -5.97 13.78 0.34
CA ASP A 128 -4.75 13.40 -0.35
C ASP A 128 -4.89 12.05 -1.06
N ARG A 129 -4.29 11.92 -2.26
CA ARG A 129 -4.13 10.64 -2.97
C ARG A 129 -2.77 10.05 -2.61
N VAL A 130 -2.74 8.84 -2.07
CA VAL A 130 -1.49 8.13 -1.78
C VAL A 130 -1.11 7.26 -2.97
N GLU A 131 0.09 7.50 -3.52
CA GLU A 131 0.69 6.75 -4.63
C GLU A 131 1.71 5.73 -4.10
N ILE A 132 1.59 4.47 -4.54
CA ILE A 132 2.43 3.32 -4.18
C ILE A 132 2.96 2.66 -5.47
N SER A 133 4.21 2.15 -5.50
CA SER A 133 4.78 1.69 -6.80
C SER A 133 5.78 0.47 -6.91
N VAL A 134 6.31 -0.18 -5.86
CA VAL A 134 6.73 -1.65 -5.79
C VAL A 134 7.82 -2.35 -6.74
N THR A 135 9.19 -2.30 -6.61
CA THR A 135 10.20 -2.89 -7.60
C THR A 135 10.37 -4.41 -7.59
N ASP A 136 10.75 -4.99 -8.74
CA ASP A 136 11.63 -6.16 -8.80
C ASP A 136 13.02 -5.69 -8.39
N THR A 137 13.63 -6.30 -7.38
CA THR A 137 15.07 -6.07 -7.18
C THR A 137 15.93 -6.77 -8.24
N THR A 138 15.35 -7.61 -9.12
CA THR A 138 16.07 -8.27 -10.23
C THR A 138 16.07 -7.51 -11.56
N ASP A 139 15.11 -6.60 -11.79
CA ASP A 139 14.95 -5.83 -13.05
C ASP A 139 14.30 -4.45 -12.84
N ASN A 140 15.14 -3.45 -12.55
CA ASN A 140 14.74 -2.09 -12.19
C ASN A 140 14.10 -1.24 -13.32
N ASP A 141 14.14 -1.67 -14.58
CA ASP A 141 13.53 -0.92 -15.70
C ASP A 141 11.99 -1.08 -15.74
N ARG A 142 11.48 -2.11 -15.06
CA ARG A 142 10.05 -2.36 -14.89
C ARG A 142 9.50 -1.32 -13.87
N GLN A 143 8.39 -0.59 -14.12
CA GLN A 143 7.64 0.27 -13.15
C GLN A 143 6.09 0.30 -13.29
N GLY A 144 5.33 0.38 -12.19
CA GLY A 144 3.89 0.07 -12.08
C GLY A 144 3.32 0.58 -10.74
N TRP A 145 2.00 0.75 -10.61
CA TRP A 145 1.40 1.65 -9.60
C TRP A 145 0.05 1.21 -9.02
N VAL A 146 -0.15 1.56 -7.74
CA VAL A 146 -1.44 1.45 -7.02
C VAL A 146 -1.70 2.73 -6.23
N TYR A 147 -2.97 3.08 -6.09
CA TYR A 147 -3.45 4.35 -5.55
C TYR A 147 -4.51 4.13 -4.48
N ILE A 148 -4.29 4.71 -3.29
CA ILE A 148 -5.29 4.72 -2.22
C ILE A 148 -6.01 6.07 -2.24
N TYR A 149 -7.33 6.01 -2.27
CA TYR A 149 -8.23 7.13 -2.14
C TYR A 149 -9.06 6.99 -0.87
N ARG A 150 -9.15 8.07 -0.10
CA ARG A 150 -10.19 8.21 0.92
C ARG A 150 -11.49 8.71 0.27
N SER A 151 -12.64 8.21 0.68
CA SER A 151 -13.97 8.64 0.25
C SER A 151 -14.98 8.47 1.39
N THR A 152 -16.01 9.32 1.43
CA THR A 152 -17.20 9.13 2.27
C THR A 152 -18.45 8.73 1.47
N SER A 153 -18.33 8.67 0.14
CA SER A 153 -19.19 7.87 -0.72
C SER A 153 -18.84 6.38 -0.58
N GLU A 154 -19.85 5.51 -0.67
CA GLU A 154 -19.67 4.06 -0.79
C GLU A 154 -19.21 3.73 -2.22
N LEU A 155 -17.94 3.34 -2.39
CA LEU A 155 -17.31 3.14 -3.70
C LEU A 155 -16.87 1.70 -4.01
N LEU A 156 -17.24 0.70 -3.21
CA LEU A 156 -16.92 -0.71 -3.51
C LEU A 156 -17.67 -1.18 -4.76
N ASP A 157 -16.96 -1.79 -5.72
CA ASP A 157 -17.62 -2.51 -6.81
C ASP A 157 -18.23 -3.82 -6.27
N ALA A 158 -19.56 -3.89 -6.25
CA ALA A 158 -20.32 -5.06 -5.84
C ALA A 158 -20.16 -6.29 -6.77
N ASN A 159 -19.35 -6.19 -7.83
CA ASN A 159 -18.96 -7.29 -8.72
C ASN A 159 -17.47 -7.67 -8.57
N MET A 160 -16.73 -7.04 -7.66
CA MET A 160 -15.37 -7.42 -7.33
C MET A 160 -15.36 -8.87 -6.81
N ALA A 161 -14.56 -9.72 -7.44
CA ALA A 161 -14.41 -11.11 -7.03
C ALA A 161 -13.34 -11.23 -5.95
N ASP A 162 -13.66 -11.94 -4.88
CA ASP A 162 -12.69 -12.38 -3.90
C ASP A 162 -11.77 -13.44 -4.52
N TYR A 163 -10.51 -13.49 -4.08
CA TYR A 163 -9.55 -14.48 -4.57
C TYR A 163 -9.51 -15.77 -3.75
N VAL A 164 -10.05 -15.78 -2.55
CA VAL A 164 -9.97 -16.90 -1.62
C VAL A 164 -11.09 -16.83 -0.59
N TYR A 165 -11.64 -18.00 -0.23
CA TYR A 165 -12.81 -18.15 0.62
C TYR A 165 -12.56 -19.13 1.77
N TYR A 166 -13.00 -18.80 2.98
CA TYR A 166 -13.07 -19.73 4.11
C TYR A 166 -14.42 -20.48 4.15
N ILE A 167 -14.39 -21.81 4.08
CA ILE A 167 -15.56 -22.68 4.09
C ILE A 167 -15.56 -23.54 5.37
N PRO A 168 -16.36 -23.20 6.41
CA PRO A 168 -16.44 -24.00 7.63
C PRO A 168 -17.17 -25.33 7.41
N ASN A 169 -16.66 -26.42 7.97
CA ASN A 169 -17.44 -27.65 8.09
C ASN A 169 -18.44 -27.52 9.26
N PRO A 170 -19.77 -27.49 9.03
CA PRO A 170 -20.74 -27.28 10.10
C PRO A 170 -20.88 -28.49 11.04
N ASP A 171 -20.46 -29.68 10.63
CA ASP A 171 -20.60 -30.93 11.36
C ASP A 171 -19.32 -31.36 12.10
N SER A 172 -18.21 -30.62 11.98
CA SER A 172 -16.92 -30.97 12.63
C SER A 172 -16.05 -29.75 12.93
N ALA A 173 -16.04 -29.31 14.19
CA ALA A 173 -15.14 -28.27 14.67
C ALA A 173 -13.67 -28.76 14.61
N GLY A 174 -12.90 -28.20 13.69
CA GLY A 174 -11.51 -28.57 13.40
C GLY A 174 -11.26 -28.88 11.93
N ALA A 175 -12.29 -29.32 11.21
CA ALA A 175 -12.27 -29.51 9.76
C ALA A 175 -12.88 -28.29 9.05
N ASP A 176 -12.28 -27.89 7.93
CA ASP A 176 -12.68 -26.74 7.12
C ASP A 176 -11.96 -26.80 5.77
N THR A 177 -12.32 -25.89 4.86
CA THR A 177 -11.74 -25.85 3.51
C THR A 177 -11.45 -24.41 3.12
N ILE A 178 -10.30 -24.18 2.50
CA ILE A 178 -9.96 -22.93 1.84
C ILE A 178 -10.08 -23.15 0.33
N GLU A 179 -10.90 -22.35 -0.34
CA GLU A 179 -11.04 -22.34 -1.80
C GLU A 179 -10.44 -21.05 -2.35
N ALA A 180 -9.23 -21.14 -2.91
CA ALA A 180 -8.55 -20.05 -3.62
C ALA A 180 -8.71 -20.21 -5.14
N ILE A 181 -8.49 -19.14 -5.92
CA ILE A 181 -8.62 -19.21 -7.39
C ILE A 181 -7.74 -20.29 -8.04
N ASN A 182 -6.60 -20.64 -7.43
CA ASN A 182 -5.63 -21.56 -8.02
C ASN A 182 -5.54 -22.91 -7.30
N TYR A 183 -6.10 -23.07 -6.10
CA TYR A 183 -6.03 -24.29 -5.31
C TYR A 183 -7.14 -24.41 -4.27
N ILE A 184 -7.41 -25.62 -3.81
CA ILE A 184 -8.31 -25.90 -2.69
C ILE A 184 -7.52 -26.71 -1.65
N GLU A 185 -7.44 -26.22 -0.42
CA GLU A 185 -6.87 -26.94 0.72
C GLU A 185 -7.98 -27.38 1.69
N GLY A 186 -8.08 -28.68 1.92
CA GLY A 186 -8.95 -29.25 2.92
C GLY A 186 -8.21 -29.63 4.20
N HIS A 187 -8.92 -29.55 5.32
CA HIS A 187 -8.39 -29.91 6.63
C HIS A 187 -9.20 -31.03 7.29
N HIS A 188 -8.49 -32.03 7.81
CA HIS A 188 -9.05 -33.07 8.69
C HIS A 188 -9.50 -32.46 10.02
N ILE A 189 -10.17 -33.25 10.87
CA ILE A 189 -10.62 -32.79 12.20
C ILE A 189 -9.47 -32.36 13.13
N GLY A 190 -8.23 -32.78 12.88
CA GLY A 190 -7.02 -32.31 13.57
C GLY A 190 -6.53 -30.93 13.11
N GLY A 191 -7.10 -30.34 12.05
CA GLY A 191 -6.82 -28.97 11.59
C GLY A 191 -5.56 -28.75 10.76
N LEU A 192 -4.78 -29.78 10.45
CA LEU A 192 -3.70 -29.76 9.43
C LEU A 192 -4.27 -29.98 8.02
N ALA A 193 -3.45 -29.79 6.99
CA ALA A 193 -3.81 -30.12 5.61
C ALA A 193 -4.01 -31.64 5.42
N ASP A 194 -5.11 -32.00 4.74
CA ASP A 194 -5.65 -33.36 4.56
C ASP A 194 -5.87 -33.67 3.07
N TYR A 195 -6.23 -32.67 2.25
CA TYR A 195 -6.26 -32.82 0.79
C TYR A 195 -5.84 -31.53 0.07
N TRP A 196 -5.27 -31.69 -1.13
CA TRP A 196 -4.84 -30.59 -2.02
C TRP A 196 -5.33 -30.80 -3.45
N LEU A 197 -6.19 -29.90 -3.94
CA LEU A 197 -6.72 -29.92 -5.31
C LEU A 197 -6.24 -28.68 -6.08
N ILE A 198 -5.74 -28.87 -7.30
CA ILE A 198 -5.49 -27.77 -8.25
C ILE A 198 -6.55 -27.84 -9.36
N PRO A 199 -7.44 -26.84 -9.50
CA PRO A 199 -8.58 -26.92 -10.42
C PRO A 199 -8.22 -26.98 -11.91
N GLY A 200 -9.00 -27.73 -12.68
CA GLY A 200 -8.88 -27.82 -14.14
C GLY A 200 -9.21 -26.53 -14.88
N SER A 201 -9.82 -25.55 -14.21
CA SER A 201 -9.99 -24.18 -14.71
C SER A 201 -8.68 -23.38 -14.75
N VAL A 202 -7.70 -23.74 -13.92
CA VAL A 202 -6.35 -23.14 -13.90
C VAL A 202 -5.26 -24.08 -14.44
N GLY A 203 -5.65 -25.28 -14.89
CA GLY A 203 -4.76 -26.24 -15.54
C GLY A 203 -4.17 -27.31 -14.61
N GLY A 204 -4.77 -27.58 -13.45
CA GLY A 204 -4.50 -28.80 -12.66
C GLY A 204 -5.44 -29.96 -13.00
N GLY A 205 -5.22 -31.12 -12.38
CA GLY A 205 -5.98 -32.35 -12.64
C GLY A 205 -7.37 -32.40 -11.98
N ASN A 206 -7.65 -31.57 -10.96
CA ASN A 206 -8.74 -31.79 -9.97
C ASN A 206 -8.60 -33.14 -9.23
N ILE A 207 -7.37 -33.63 -9.10
CA ILE A 207 -6.98 -34.84 -8.38
C ILE A 207 -6.38 -34.40 -7.05
N ASP A 208 -6.69 -35.13 -5.98
CA ASP A 208 -6.04 -34.94 -4.69
C ASP A 208 -4.79 -35.81 -4.62
N PHE A 209 -3.65 -35.19 -4.37
CA PHE A 209 -2.34 -35.84 -4.35
C PHE A 209 -1.66 -35.78 -2.97
N LEU A 210 -2.25 -35.15 -1.96
CA LEU A 210 -1.74 -35.17 -0.58
C LEU A 210 -2.19 -36.46 0.14
N ASP A 211 -1.37 -37.03 1.03
CA ASP A 211 -1.85 -37.93 2.10
C ASP A 211 -1.95 -37.17 3.43
N ARG A 212 -0.92 -36.37 3.77
CA ARG A 212 -0.91 -35.48 4.95
C ARG A 212 0.33 -34.61 5.06
N GLN A 213 0.21 -33.52 5.80
CA GLN A 213 1.36 -32.86 6.41
C GLN A 213 1.90 -33.71 7.59
N LYS A 214 3.17 -34.12 7.52
CA LYS A 214 3.85 -34.94 8.54
C LYS A 214 4.78 -34.10 9.41
N PHE A 215 4.82 -34.43 10.70
CA PHE A 215 5.71 -33.89 11.71
C PHE A 215 6.40 -35.03 12.46
N ARG A 216 7.71 -34.90 12.71
CA ARG A 216 8.46 -35.82 13.59
C ARG A 216 9.32 -35.00 14.54
N LEU A 217 9.22 -35.28 15.83
CA LEU A 217 10.04 -34.66 16.87
C LEU A 217 10.53 -35.74 17.83
N ILE A 218 11.85 -35.93 17.93
CA ILE A 218 12.47 -36.88 18.85
C ILE A 218 13.19 -36.10 19.95
N LEU A 219 12.93 -36.45 21.21
CA LEU A 219 13.56 -35.81 22.36
C LEU A 219 13.76 -36.76 23.56
N THR A 220 14.57 -36.32 24.51
CA THR A 220 14.76 -37.00 25.80
C THR A 220 13.99 -36.30 26.94
N VAL A 221 12.82 -36.83 27.30
CA VAL A 221 11.93 -36.26 28.33
C VAL A 221 12.42 -36.56 29.75
N THR A 222 12.68 -35.52 30.56
CA THR A 222 12.93 -35.67 32.01
C THR A 222 11.66 -35.50 32.85
N ILE A 223 11.26 -36.54 33.58
CA ILE A 223 10.20 -36.52 34.60
C ILE A 223 10.77 -36.56 36.02
N TYR A 224 10.03 -36.08 37.03
CA TYR A 224 10.52 -35.92 38.40
C TYR A 224 9.66 -36.62 39.46
N PHE A 225 10.27 -37.55 40.20
CA PHE A 225 9.67 -38.25 41.34
C PHE A 225 10.22 -37.67 42.66
N GLY A 226 9.71 -36.50 43.03
CA GLY A 226 10.31 -35.65 44.07
C GLY A 226 11.47 -34.86 43.48
N ASP A 227 12.64 -34.89 44.12
CA ASP A 227 13.88 -34.30 43.59
C ASP A 227 14.69 -35.27 42.71
N ILE A 228 14.19 -36.50 42.48
CA ILE A 228 14.84 -37.52 41.64
C ILE A 228 14.39 -37.33 40.17
N PRO A 229 15.30 -37.02 39.23
CA PRO A 229 15.00 -37.07 37.80
C PRO A 229 14.98 -38.51 37.30
N PHE A 230 14.13 -38.78 36.31
CA PHE A 230 14.14 -39.98 35.48
C PHE A 230 14.01 -39.52 34.02
N GLU A 231 14.87 -40.05 33.15
CA GLU A 231 14.94 -39.63 31.75
C GLU A 231 14.38 -40.74 30.84
N ILE A 232 13.52 -40.35 29.91
CA ILE A 232 12.94 -41.20 28.88
C ILE A 232 13.56 -40.72 27.56
N PRO A 233 14.59 -41.40 27.03
CA PRO A 233 15.18 -41.07 25.73
C PRO A 233 14.27 -41.52 24.58
N ASN A 234 14.50 -40.96 23.39
CA ASN A 234 13.83 -41.34 22.15
C ASN A 234 12.30 -41.26 22.22
N VAL A 235 11.75 -40.23 22.90
CA VAL A 235 10.32 -39.94 22.85
C VAL A 235 10.04 -39.29 21.51
N MET A 236 9.50 -40.07 20.57
CA MET A 236 8.98 -39.59 19.30
C MET A 236 7.58 -39.00 19.50
N LEU A 237 7.36 -37.83 18.92
CA LEU A 237 6.09 -37.13 18.81
C LEU A 237 5.77 -36.93 17.32
N THR A 238 4.50 -37.13 16.95
CA THR A 238 4.00 -37.08 15.56
C THR A 238 2.72 -36.23 15.47
N GLU A 239 2.30 -35.87 14.26
CA GLU A 239 1.02 -35.18 13.99
C GLU A 239 -0.22 -35.90 14.52
N GLU A 240 -0.20 -37.23 14.66
CA GLU A 240 -1.26 -38.02 15.31
C GLU A 240 -1.64 -37.48 16.71
N LEU A 241 -0.68 -36.90 17.44
CA LEU A 241 -0.96 -36.28 18.74
C LEU A 241 -1.88 -35.05 18.63
N LEU A 242 -1.92 -34.41 17.47
CA LEU A 242 -2.80 -33.28 17.16
C LEU A 242 -4.21 -33.74 16.75
N GLU A 243 -4.37 -34.96 16.22
CA GLU A 243 -5.68 -35.58 16.03
C GLU A 243 -6.33 -36.01 17.35
N THR A 244 -5.55 -36.40 18.35
CA THR A 244 -6.10 -36.91 19.63
C THR A 244 -6.89 -35.88 20.45
N PHE A 245 -6.76 -34.58 20.16
CA PHE A 245 -7.51 -33.49 20.80
C PHE A 245 -7.86 -32.40 19.77
N PRO A 246 -9.15 -32.07 19.56
CA PRO A 246 -9.56 -31.20 18.45
C PRO A 246 -9.01 -29.78 18.60
N PRO A 247 -8.56 -29.16 17.49
CA PRO A 247 -8.10 -27.78 17.48
C PRO A 247 -9.28 -26.81 17.63
N THR A 248 -8.98 -25.60 18.09
CA THR A 248 -9.86 -24.45 17.95
C THR A 248 -9.42 -23.66 16.72
N ILE A 249 -10.19 -23.73 15.64
CA ILE A 249 -9.96 -22.89 14.46
C ILE A 249 -10.64 -21.53 14.67
N LYS A 250 -9.87 -20.47 14.55
CA LYS A 250 -10.32 -19.10 14.28
C LYS A 250 -10.03 -18.77 12.82
N TYR A 251 -10.76 -17.83 12.23
CA TYR A 251 -10.42 -17.32 10.90
C TYR A 251 -10.83 -15.84 10.75
N LYS A 252 -10.18 -15.16 9.81
CA LYS A 252 -10.70 -13.95 9.16
C LYS A 252 -10.78 -14.22 7.66
N ASP A 253 -12.00 -14.23 7.15
CA ASP A 253 -12.32 -14.29 5.72
C ASP A 253 -12.13 -12.91 5.06
N GLY A 254 -11.71 -12.85 3.80
CA GLY A 254 -11.38 -11.58 3.15
C GLY A 254 -10.97 -11.69 1.66
N PRO A 255 -11.14 -10.61 0.88
CA PRO A 255 -11.13 -10.64 -0.58
C PRO A 255 -9.77 -10.97 -1.22
N VAL A 256 -8.65 -10.84 -0.48
CA VAL A 256 -7.30 -11.08 -1.01
C VAL A 256 -6.58 -12.20 -0.27
N ARG A 257 -6.82 -12.34 1.04
CA ARG A 257 -6.30 -13.45 1.84
C ARG A 257 -7.26 -13.90 2.95
N VAL A 258 -7.32 -15.21 3.18
CA VAL A 258 -7.88 -15.76 4.42
C VAL A 258 -6.76 -15.88 5.46
N ILE A 259 -7.00 -15.37 6.67
CA ILE A 259 -6.15 -15.63 7.84
C ILE A 259 -6.78 -16.78 8.61
N ARG A 260 -6.11 -17.94 8.69
CA ARG A 260 -6.58 -19.11 9.45
C ARG A 260 -5.69 -19.31 10.68
N GLY A 261 -6.29 -19.25 11.87
CA GLY A 261 -5.61 -19.45 13.15
C GLY A 261 -6.00 -20.77 13.77
N ALA A 262 -5.13 -21.78 13.70
CA ALA A 262 -5.35 -23.10 14.28
C ALA A 262 -4.69 -23.20 15.66
N GLN A 263 -5.48 -23.50 16.71
CA GLN A 263 -4.98 -23.67 18.08
C GLN A 263 -5.17 -25.10 18.58
N TRP A 264 -4.07 -25.82 18.78
CA TRP A 264 -4.05 -27.21 19.25
C TRP A 264 -3.79 -27.34 20.75
N THR A 265 -4.01 -28.55 21.29
CA THR A 265 -3.69 -28.89 22.67
C THR A 265 -3.08 -30.30 22.76
N ILE A 266 -1.84 -30.41 23.24
CA ILE A 266 -1.16 -31.70 23.47
C ILE A 266 -1.26 -32.06 24.96
N GLU A 267 -1.68 -33.31 25.27
CA GLU A 267 -1.47 -33.91 26.59
C GLU A 267 -0.39 -35.00 26.55
N LEU A 268 0.71 -34.81 27.30
CA LEU A 268 1.79 -35.79 27.44
C LEU A 268 2.05 -36.08 28.92
N TYR A 269 1.93 -37.36 29.31
CA TYR A 269 2.16 -37.84 30.68
C TYR A 269 1.41 -37.06 31.79
N GLY A 270 0.19 -36.56 31.50
CA GLY A 270 -0.60 -35.74 32.42
C GLY A 270 -0.21 -34.26 32.45
N MET A 271 0.53 -33.77 31.46
CA MET A 271 0.86 -32.36 31.24
C MET A 271 0.13 -31.86 29.99
N VAL A 272 -0.71 -30.83 30.12
CA VAL A 272 -1.43 -30.19 29.01
C VAL A 272 -0.68 -28.93 28.57
N LYS A 273 -0.48 -28.77 27.26
CA LYS A 273 0.11 -27.58 26.60
C LYS A 273 -0.74 -27.16 25.40
N VAL A 274 -0.81 -25.86 25.15
CA VAL A 274 -1.61 -25.22 24.08
C VAL A 274 -0.67 -24.43 23.18
N PHE A 275 -0.91 -24.43 21.87
CA PHE A 275 -0.14 -23.66 20.88
C PHE A 275 -1.01 -23.26 19.69
N SER A 276 -0.66 -22.16 18.99
CA SER A 276 -1.54 -21.53 17.99
C SER A 276 -0.78 -21.00 16.78
N LEU A 277 -0.99 -21.58 15.58
CA LEU A 277 -0.40 -21.13 14.32
C LEU A 277 -1.38 -20.23 13.55
N ASN A 278 -0.87 -19.14 12.98
CA ASN A 278 -1.57 -18.37 11.96
C ASN A 278 -0.96 -18.69 10.58
N LEU A 279 -1.84 -18.99 9.63
CA LEU A 279 -1.55 -19.25 8.22
C LEU A 279 -2.24 -18.19 7.37
N MET A 280 -1.54 -17.65 6.36
CA MET A 280 -2.10 -16.69 5.40
C MET A 280 -2.28 -17.40 4.05
N TYR A 281 -3.52 -17.54 3.61
CA TYR A 281 -3.87 -18.15 2.33
C TYR A 281 -4.09 -17.05 1.31
N TYR A 282 -3.22 -16.96 0.33
CA TYR A 282 -3.27 -16.02 -0.79
C TYR A 282 -3.83 -16.71 -2.05
N PRO A 283 -3.98 -16.02 -3.20
CA PRO A 283 -4.63 -16.60 -4.38
C PRO A 283 -3.85 -17.76 -5.03
N TYR A 284 -2.53 -17.78 -4.82
CA TYR A 284 -1.57 -18.71 -5.42
C TYR A 284 -0.62 -19.37 -4.42
N SER A 285 -0.52 -18.86 -3.18
CA SER A 285 0.43 -19.35 -2.18
C SER A 285 -0.15 -19.38 -0.77
N ILE A 286 0.45 -20.20 0.10
CA ILE A 286 0.25 -20.19 1.54
C ILE A 286 1.54 -19.75 2.20
N GLU A 287 1.49 -18.63 2.93
CA GLU A 287 2.53 -18.21 3.85
C GLU A 287 2.26 -18.83 5.21
N SER A 288 3.21 -19.62 5.72
CA SER A 288 3.15 -20.16 7.07
C SER A 288 4.20 -19.51 7.97
N GLY A 289 3.75 -18.93 9.09
CA GLY A 289 4.62 -18.40 10.14
C GLY A 289 5.33 -19.55 10.86
N GLY A 290 6.45 -20.01 10.29
CA GLY A 290 7.14 -21.22 10.70
C GLY A 290 7.94 -21.13 12.00
N ILE A 291 8.91 -22.03 12.11
CA ILE A 291 9.50 -22.49 13.37
C ILE A 291 10.41 -21.42 14.02
N SER A 292 9.85 -20.57 14.89
CA SER A 292 10.49 -19.39 15.52
C SER A 292 10.64 -19.43 17.07
N GLY A 293 11.82 -19.74 17.61
CA GLY A 293 12.07 -19.67 19.07
C GLY A 293 13.47 -20.09 19.55
N ILE A 294 13.67 -20.39 20.84
CA ILE A 294 15.02 -20.52 21.44
C ILE A 294 15.28 -21.90 22.08
N LEU A 295 15.72 -22.87 21.29
CA LEU A 295 16.06 -24.21 21.75
C LEU A 295 17.36 -24.20 22.59
N LYS A 296 17.38 -24.94 23.71
CA LYS A 296 18.53 -25.02 24.63
C LYS A 296 19.02 -26.44 24.77
N THR A 297 20.32 -26.61 25.06
CA THR A 297 20.94 -27.92 25.35
C THR A 297 20.25 -28.68 26.48
N GLU A 298 19.52 -27.98 27.34
CA GLU A 298 18.79 -28.58 28.44
C GLU A 298 17.41 -29.13 28.06
N ASP A 299 16.92 -28.84 26.85
CA ASP A 299 15.63 -29.29 26.31
C ASP A 299 15.75 -30.67 25.62
N LYS A 300 16.97 -31.03 25.20
CA LYS A 300 17.37 -32.35 24.65
C LYS A 300 16.55 -32.80 23.44
N VAL A 301 16.60 -32.01 22.37
CA VAL A 301 15.97 -32.34 21.08
C VAL A 301 16.99 -33.07 20.22
N ASP A 302 16.63 -34.26 19.77
CA ASP A 302 17.48 -35.18 19.02
C ASP A 302 17.20 -35.09 17.49
N LEU A 303 15.96 -34.81 17.08
CA LEU A 303 15.53 -34.60 15.69
C LEU A 303 14.28 -33.71 15.60
N ILE A 304 14.20 -32.86 14.57
CA ILE A 304 12.98 -32.17 14.10
C ILE A 304 12.82 -32.46 12.60
N ARG A 305 11.63 -32.90 12.17
CA ARG A 305 11.23 -33.02 10.76
C ARG A 305 9.85 -32.39 10.56
N GLN A 306 9.69 -31.66 9.46
CA GLN A 306 8.40 -31.26 8.92
C GLN A 306 8.41 -31.52 7.42
N SER A 307 7.40 -32.20 6.91
CA SER A 307 7.31 -32.58 5.51
C SER A 307 5.86 -32.74 5.05
N PHE A 308 5.66 -32.84 3.74
CA PHE A 308 4.39 -33.19 3.12
C PHE A 308 4.56 -34.52 2.43
N ASP A 309 3.73 -35.49 2.78
CA ASP A 309 3.71 -36.79 2.12
C ASP A 309 2.50 -36.89 1.21
N PHE A 310 2.75 -37.44 0.03
CA PHE A 310 1.80 -37.49 -1.05
C PHE A 310 1.20 -38.89 -1.16
N ASN A 311 -0.01 -38.98 -1.71
CA ASN A 311 -0.68 -40.26 -1.89
C ASN A 311 -0.30 -40.89 -3.25
N SER A 312 -0.82 -42.07 -3.56
CA SER A 312 -0.45 -42.81 -4.79
C SER A 312 -0.80 -42.12 -6.11
N ASP A 313 -1.65 -41.09 -6.12
CA ASP A 313 -1.98 -40.30 -7.31
C ASP A 313 -0.89 -39.25 -7.63
N ALA A 314 0.14 -39.11 -6.78
CA ALA A 314 1.37 -38.36 -7.09
C ALA A 314 2.41 -39.17 -7.90
N VAL A 315 2.16 -40.45 -8.20
CA VAL A 315 3.03 -41.25 -9.07
C VAL A 315 3.07 -40.65 -10.50
N GLU A 316 4.23 -40.71 -11.15
CA GLU A 316 4.59 -39.99 -12.38
C GLU A 316 4.81 -38.46 -12.21
N MET A 317 4.53 -37.86 -11.05
CA MET A 317 5.02 -36.50 -10.72
C MET A 317 6.54 -36.50 -10.50
N ASN A 318 7.17 -35.32 -10.53
CA ASN A 318 8.62 -35.16 -10.40
C ASN A 318 8.99 -34.19 -9.28
N PHE A 319 9.96 -34.61 -8.47
CA PHE A 319 10.59 -33.82 -7.41
C PHE A 319 11.83 -33.09 -7.93
N TYR A 320 11.90 -31.78 -7.67
CA TYR A 320 13.00 -30.89 -8.05
C TYR A 320 13.48 -30.06 -6.85
N ASN A 321 14.78 -29.74 -6.83
CA ASN A 321 15.48 -28.82 -5.96
C ASN A 321 16.77 -28.35 -6.68
N PRO A 322 17.55 -27.38 -6.16
CA PRO A 322 18.77 -26.87 -6.82
C PRO A 322 19.83 -27.91 -7.21
N TYR A 323 19.83 -29.08 -6.57
CA TYR A 323 20.85 -30.12 -6.73
C TYR A 323 20.41 -31.29 -7.62
N ASN A 324 19.12 -31.42 -7.97
CA ASN A 324 18.60 -32.41 -8.93
C ASN A 324 17.83 -31.77 -10.12
N PRO A 325 18.41 -30.83 -10.89
CA PRO A 325 17.73 -30.08 -11.97
C PRO A 325 17.26 -30.93 -13.18
N SER A 326 17.39 -32.26 -13.12
CA SER A 326 16.80 -33.21 -14.09
C SER A 326 15.49 -33.85 -13.60
N GLY A 327 15.10 -33.60 -12.35
CA GLY A 327 14.00 -34.26 -11.65
C GLY A 327 14.39 -35.63 -11.09
N LEU A 328 13.68 -36.03 -10.04
CA LEU A 328 13.46 -37.42 -9.64
C LEU A 328 11.98 -37.74 -9.85
N THR A 329 11.64 -38.88 -10.45
CA THR A 329 10.25 -39.24 -10.73
C THR A 329 9.70 -40.08 -9.59
N ILE A 330 8.57 -39.68 -9.02
CA ILE A 330 7.88 -40.43 -7.97
C ILE A 330 7.32 -41.70 -8.61
N ASP A 331 7.87 -42.85 -8.25
CA ASP A 331 7.45 -44.18 -8.73
C ASP A 331 7.26 -45.22 -7.60
N GLY A 332 7.45 -44.80 -6.34
CA GLY A 332 7.29 -45.62 -5.15
C GLY A 332 8.51 -46.45 -4.79
N ASN A 333 9.71 -46.14 -5.31
CA ASN A 333 10.96 -46.88 -5.06
C ASN A 333 12.10 -45.94 -4.59
N PRO A 334 12.89 -46.34 -3.57
CA PRO A 334 13.93 -45.46 -2.99
C PRO A 334 14.99 -44.95 -3.97
N ASP A 335 14.93 -43.64 -4.21
CA ASP A 335 15.85 -42.89 -5.06
C ASP A 335 17.14 -42.47 -4.33
N ALA A 336 18.19 -42.18 -5.12
CA ALA A 336 19.42 -41.57 -4.61
C ALA A 336 19.41 -40.06 -4.87
N TYR A 337 19.10 -39.26 -3.85
CA TYR A 337 18.93 -37.82 -3.97
C TYR A 337 20.04 -37.00 -3.29
N TYR A 338 20.11 -35.71 -3.61
CA TYR A 338 20.98 -34.74 -2.92
C TYR A 338 20.17 -34.00 -1.84
N ASN A 339 20.60 -34.16 -0.59
CA ASN A 339 19.90 -33.73 0.61
C ASN A 339 20.43 -32.43 1.23
N THR A 340 21.38 -31.74 0.59
CA THR A 340 22.08 -30.58 1.16
C THR A 340 21.18 -29.35 1.29
N LEU A 341 21.31 -28.62 2.40
CA LEU A 341 20.76 -27.28 2.61
C LEU A 341 21.88 -26.25 2.78
N GLU A 342 21.66 -25.01 2.32
CA GLU A 342 22.52 -23.87 2.63
C GLU A 342 21.83 -22.95 3.66
N VAL A 343 22.41 -22.87 4.86
CA VAL A 343 21.94 -22.01 5.96
C VAL A 343 21.97 -20.52 5.60
N ASP A 344 21.06 -19.75 6.19
CA ASP A 344 20.92 -18.30 5.97
C ASP A 344 20.69 -17.90 4.48
N THR A 345 20.17 -18.84 3.66
CA THR A 345 19.77 -18.62 2.25
C THR A 345 18.41 -19.23 1.94
N THR A 346 17.81 -18.83 0.81
CA THR A 346 16.57 -19.43 0.30
C THR A 346 16.85 -20.77 -0.37
N ASN A 347 16.31 -21.81 0.23
CA ASN A 347 16.28 -23.17 -0.30
C ASN A 347 14.86 -23.42 -0.86
N TRP A 348 14.73 -24.36 -1.79
CA TRP A 348 13.41 -24.70 -2.36
C TRP A 348 13.32 -26.16 -2.81
N PHE A 349 12.10 -26.67 -2.87
CA PHE A 349 11.77 -27.86 -3.67
C PHE A 349 10.44 -27.68 -4.42
N MET A 350 10.21 -28.48 -5.47
CA MET A 350 8.96 -28.52 -6.22
C MET A 350 8.54 -29.97 -6.50
N ILE A 351 7.25 -30.24 -6.38
CA ILE A 351 6.58 -31.48 -6.77
C ILE A 351 5.63 -31.13 -7.92
N THR A 352 5.75 -31.77 -9.10
CA THR A 352 5.01 -31.34 -10.31
C THR A 352 4.69 -32.48 -11.29
N GLY A 353 3.47 -32.50 -11.81
CA GLY A 353 2.98 -33.47 -12.81
C GLY A 353 1.55 -33.16 -13.26
N GLU A 354 0.77 -34.17 -13.63
CA GLU A 354 -0.61 -33.99 -14.14
C GLU A 354 -1.61 -33.45 -13.10
N PRO A 355 -1.58 -33.85 -11.81
CA PRO A 355 -2.46 -33.28 -10.78
C PRO A 355 -2.29 -31.76 -10.59
N GLY A 356 -1.08 -31.24 -10.80
CA GLY A 356 -0.72 -29.84 -10.56
C GLY A 356 0.78 -29.68 -10.27
N ALA A 357 1.17 -28.54 -9.70
CA ALA A 357 2.49 -28.32 -9.15
C ALA A 357 2.43 -27.61 -7.78
N ILE A 358 3.35 -27.97 -6.87
CA ILE A 358 3.59 -27.25 -5.62
C ILE A 358 5.07 -26.90 -5.53
N VAL A 359 5.38 -25.63 -5.26
CA VAL A 359 6.75 -25.13 -4.98
C VAL A 359 6.82 -24.65 -3.54
N VAL A 360 7.69 -25.24 -2.74
CA VAL A 360 7.91 -24.86 -1.33
C VAL A 360 9.24 -24.12 -1.23
N LEU A 361 9.18 -22.81 -0.95
CA LEU A 361 10.32 -21.94 -0.67
C LEU A 361 10.53 -21.86 0.84
N PHE A 362 11.79 -21.88 1.30
CA PHE A 362 12.08 -21.73 2.73
C PHE A 362 13.47 -21.19 3.05
N ASN A 363 13.56 -20.50 4.18
CA ASN A 363 14.82 -20.14 4.85
C ASN A 363 14.93 -20.95 6.15
N ILE A 364 16.16 -21.27 6.59
CA ILE A 364 16.43 -21.97 7.84
C ILE A 364 17.68 -21.42 8.54
N SER A 365 17.59 -21.21 9.86
CA SER A 365 18.72 -20.83 10.72
C SER A 365 19.67 -22.01 10.99
N PRO A 366 20.99 -21.77 11.16
CA PRO A 366 21.98 -22.81 11.46
C PRO A 366 21.82 -23.40 12.86
N LEU A 367 21.42 -24.68 12.94
CA LEU A 367 21.02 -25.39 14.17
C LEU A 367 21.34 -26.88 14.09
N GLY A 368 21.64 -27.49 15.24
CA GLY A 368 21.91 -28.93 15.34
C GLY A 368 23.28 -29.32 14.79
N ASP A 369 23.41 -30.61 14.45
CA ASP A 369 24.61 -31.22 13.90
C ASP A 369 24.55 -31.29 12.36
N GLU A 370 23.36 -31.55 11.79
CA GLU A 370 23.11 -31.60 10.34
C GLU A 370 21.71 -31.04 10.00
N GLN A 371 21.59 -30.48 8.80
CA GLN A 371 20.34 -29.95 8.25
C GLN A 371 20.19 -30.41 6.80
N THR A 372 19.04 -30.98 6.46
CA THR A 372 18.84 -31.63 5.16
C THR A 372 17.46 -31.38 4.57
N ILE A 373 17.40 -31.40 3.24
CA ILE A 373 16.16 -31.65 2.50
C ILE A 373 15.77 -33.11 2.80
N TYR A 374 14.56 -33.31 3.29
CA TYR A 374 13.98 -34.64 3.42
C TYR A 374 13.30 -35.03 2.10
N TYR A 375 13.56 -36.24 1.61
CA TYR A 375 12.86 -36.87 0.50
C TYR A 375 12.79 -38.38 0.74
N LYS A 376 11.60 -38.97 0.75
CA LYS A 376 11.38 -40.43 0.83
C LYS A 376 10.30 -40.85 -0.18
N ASP A 377 10.70 -41.47 -1.27
CA ASP A 377 9.81 -42.24 -2.14
C ASP A 377 9.99 -43.73 -1.85
N ASP A 378 9.07 -44.32 -1.09
CA ASP A 378 9.07 -45.75 -0.74
C ASP A 378 7.64 -46.23 -0.49
N SER A 379 7.10 -46.96 -1.47
CA SER A 379 5.76 -47.56 -1.41
C SER A 379 5.68 -48.85 -0.59
N THR A 380 6.75 -49.23 0.13
CA THR A 380 6.68 -50.32 1.11
C THR A 380 6.09 -49.86 2.43
N ILE A 381 5.37 -50.77 3.10
CA ILE A 381 4.68 -50.47 4.36
C ILE A 381 5.70 -50.32 5.49
N ASP A 382 5.65 -49.19 6.18
CA ASP A 382 6.51 -48.81 7.30
C ASP A 382 5.66 -48.60 8.56
N ASP A 383 5.64 -49.60 9.45
CA ASP A 383 4.92 -49.60 10.74
C ASP A 383 5.27 -48.40 11.67
N TYR A 384 6.28 -47.59 11.33
CA TYR A 384 6.69 -46.37 12.06
C TYR A 384 6.24 -45.06 11.40
N ASP A 385 5.67 -45.11 10.20
CA ASP A 385 5.10 -43.95 9.54
C ASP A 385 3.62 -43.76 9.91
N THR A 386 3.00 -42.71 9.39
CA THR A 386 1.59 -42.37 9.66
C THR A 386 0.85 -42.09 8.37
N GLY A 387 -0.50 -42.08 8.41
CA GLY A 387 -1.32 -42.00 7.19
C GLY A 387 -1.53 -43.38 6.56
N ASP A 388 -1.23 -43.52 5.27
CA ASP A 388 -1.41 -44.78 4.53
C ASP A 388 -0.31 -45.86 4.77
N GLU A 389 0.57 -45.60 5.75
CA GLU A 389 1.76 -46.38 6.15
C GLU A 389 2.86 -46.49 5.07
N LYS A 390 2.88 -45.63 4.04
CA LYS A 390 3.94 -45.53 3.01
C LYS A 390 4.50 -44.11 2.94
N SER A 391 5.28 -43.83 1.88
CA SER A 391 5.63 -42.49 1.45
C SER A 391 5.76 -42.41 -0.08
N TYR A 392 5.10 -41.44 -0.71
CA TYR A 392 5.31 -41.14 -2.14
C TYR A 392 5.97 -39.76 -2.24
N GLY A 393 7.29 -39.72 -2.39
CA GLY A 393 8.06 -38.48 -2.42
C GLY A 393 7.88 -37.56 -1.20
N ASP A 394 7.73 -38.10 0.02
CA ASP A 394 7.58 -37.34 1.29
C ASP A 394 8.69 -36.29 1.41
N SER A 395 8.34 -35.01 1.24
CA SER A 395 9.26 -33.91 0.96
C SER A 395 9.21 -32.81 2.01
N GLY A 396 10.37 -32.37 2.49
CA GLY A 396 10.43 -31.34 3.53
C GLY A 396 11.82 -31.02 4.05
N ILE A 397 11.89 -30.69 5.34
CA ILE A 397 13.13 -30.36 6.07
C ILE A 397 13.32 -31.35 7.22
N GLN A 398 14.56 -31.80 7.41
CA GLN A 398 15.00 -32.47 8.64
C GLN A 398 16.21 -31.74 9.26
N ILE A 399 16.17 -31.60 10.58
CA ILE A 399 17.28 -31.12 11.43
C ILE A 399 17.63 -32.25 12.40
N ASP A 400 18.89 -32.64 12.43
CA ASP A 400 19.42 -33.66 13.32
C ASP A 400 20.29 -33.03 14.42
N GLY A 401 20.15 -33.51 15.65
CA GLY A 401 20.92 -33.09 16.82
C GLY A 401 21.47 -34.27 17.62
N THR A 402 21.77 -35.39 16.96
CA THR A 402 22.08 -36.65 17.64
C THR A 402 23.43 -36.70 18.34
N GLU A 403 24.36 -35.78 18.07
CA GLU A 403 25.64 -35.64 18.79
C GLU A 403 25.63 -34.49 19.82
N THR A 404 24.98 -33.34 19.54
CA THR A 404 25.05 -32.14 20.40
C THR A 404 23.72 -31.59 20.94
N TYR A 405 22.59 -32.18 20.52
CA TYR A 405 21.22 -31.66 20.58
C TYR A 405 20.98 -30.42 19.70
N ILE A 406 19.76 -30.27 19.20
CA ILE A 406 19.35 -29.06 18.46
C ILE A 406 19.23 -27.89 19.46
N VAL A 407 20.05 -26.85 19.24
CA VAL A 407 20.21 -25.69 20.13
C VAL A 407 20.42 -24.44 19.28
N GLY A 408 19.77 -23.34 19.67
CA GLY A 408 19.92 -22.03 19.03
C GLY A 408 18.58 -21.28 18.92
N ASP A 409 18.65 -20.08 18.35
CA ASP A 409 17.48 -19.35 17.90
C ASP A 409 17.02 -20.00 16.58
N ILE A 410 16.01 -20.87 16.64
CA ILE A 410 15.41 -21.48 15.45
C ILE A 410 14.51 -20.45 14.77
N SER A 411 14.70 -20.30 13.46
CA SER A 411 13.78 -19.63 12.54
C SER A 411 13.70 -20.46 11.27
N ILE A 412 12.49 -20.91 10.94
CA ILE A 412 12.14 -21.45 9.62
C ILE A 412 10.94 -20.64 9.12
N THR A 413 10.93 -20.31 7.84
CA THR A 413 9.79 -19.67 7.16
C THR A 413 9.47 -20.47 5.91
N TYR A 414 8.20 -20.80 5.66
CA TYR A 414 7.79 -21.43 4.40
C TYR A 414 6.77 -20.58 3.66
N GLU A 415 6.95 -20.46 2.35
CA GLU A 415 5.90 -20.10 1.42
C GLU A 415 5.69 -21.25 0.43
N SER A 416 4.45 -21.73 0.30
CA SER A 416 4.08 -22.84 -0.59
C SER A 416 3.19 -22.34 -1.71
N TYR A 417 3.69 -22.32 -2.95
CA TYR A 417 2.95 -21.92 -4.15
C TYR A 417 2.26 -23.12 -4.78
N PHE A 418 1.00 -22.97 -5.19
CA PHE A 418 0.18 -23.98 -5.85
C PHE A 418 -0.10 -23.52 -7.28
N LEU A 419 0.41 -24.27 -8.26
CA LEU A 419 0.60 -23.84 -9.66
C LEU A 419 0.13 -24.91 -10.66
N SER A 420 0.18 -24.60 -11.96
CA SER A 420 -0.45 -25.43 -13.00
C SER A 420 0.23 -26.80 -13.19
N ALA A 421 -0.41 -27.72 -13.91
CA ALA A 421 0.16 -29.04 -14.13
C ALA A 421 1.45 -28.99 -14.99
N ASN A 422 2.47 -29.73 -14.55
CA ASN A 422 3.75 -29.91 -15.25
C ASN A 422 4.65 -28.66 -15.36
N GLU A 423 4.65 -27.79 -14.34
CA GLU A 423 5.64 -26.71 -14.23
C GLU A 423 7.09 -27.22 -14.32
N GLN A 424 8.00 -26.34 -14.74
CA GLN A 424 9.39 -26.69 -15.08
C GLN A 424 10.36 -26.19 -14.01
N TYR A 425 11.49 -26.90 -13.82
CA TYR A 425 12.56 -26.57 -12.85
C TYR A 425 12.92 -25.06 -12.78
N ALA A 426 12.95 -24.38 -13.92
CA ALA A 426 13.27 -22.95 -14.01
C ALA A 426 12.30 -22.04 -13.23
N LEU A 427 11.06 -22.44 -13.01
CA LEU A 427 10.08 -21.66 -12.25
C LEU A 427 10.39 -21.69 -10.74
N GLY A 428 10.92 -22.80 -10.22
CA GLY A 428 11.39 -22.88 -8.84
C GLY A 428 12.61 -21.99 -8.58
N GLU A 429 13.55 -21.95 -9.52
CA GLU A 429 14.67 -20.99 -9.49
C GLU A 429 14.20 -19.53 -9.57
N GLU A 430 13.18 -19.22 -10.38
CA GLU A 430 12.61 -17.87 -10.49
C GLU A 430 11.91 -17.46 -9.19
N LEU A 431 11.08 -18.33 -8.61
CA LEU A 431 10.39 -18.11 -7.34
C LEU A 431 11.38 -17.95 -6.17
N ALA A 432 12.39 -18.80 -6.07
CA ALA A 432 13.42 -18.69 -5.03
C ALA A 432 14.26 -17.41 -5.20
N GLY A 433 14.60 -17.04 -6.45
CA GLY A 433 15.28 -15.78 -6.76
C GLY A 433 14.44 -14.56 -6.38
N ASN A 434 13.13 -14.60 -6.64
CA ASN A 434 12.18 -13.56 -6.28
C ASN A 434 12.01 -13.41 -4.76
N PHE A 435 11.91 -14.51 -4.02
CA PHE A 435 11.79 -14.53 -2.55
C PHE A 435 13.06 -14.06 -1.84
N SER A 436 14.25 -14.42 -2.35
CA SER A 436 15.54 -13.83 -1.93
C SER A 436 15.70 -12.34 -2.29
N SER A 437 14.87 -11.83 -3.20
CA SER A 437 14.98 -10.48 -3.78
C SER A 437 13.62 -9.77 -3.67
N PRO A 438 13.13 -9.42 -2.46
CA PRO A 438 11.74 -9.05 -2.23
C PRO A 438 11.30 -7.78 -2.98
N LEU A 439 9.98 -7.65 -3.18
CA LEU A 439 9.39 -6.49 -3.85
C LEU A 439 9.62 -5.18 -3.07
N GLN A 440 10.05 -4.14 -3.78
CA GLN A 440 10.59 -2.90 -3.22
C GLN A 440 9.50 -1.80 -3.12
N LEU A 441 9.02 -1.42 -1.94
CA LEU A 441 7.96 -0.40 -1.75
C LEU A 441 8.41 1.08 -1.58
N ASN A 442 7.62 2.06 -2.03
CA ASN A 442 7.80 3.49 -1.67
C ASN A 442 6.44 4.19 -1.84
N ILE A 443 6.10 5.08 -0.91
CA ILE A 443 4.74 5.58 -0.67
C ILE A 443 4.80 7.10 -0.63
N ASN A 444 3.96 7.75 -1.44
CA ASN A 444 3.99 9.20 -1.65
C ASN A 444 2.56 9.77 -1.61
N SER A 445 2.23 10.46 -0.51
CA SER A 445 1.03 11.29 -0.41
C SER A 445 1.16 12.48 -1.36
N THR A 446 0.22 12.62 -2.29
CA THR A 446 0.21 13.68 -3.32
C THR A 446 -1.04 14.54 -3.19
N ASN A 447 -0.84 15.86 -3.10
CA ASN A 447 -1.89 16.82 -2.82
C ASN A 447 -1.85 17.96 -3.84
N PHE A 448 -2.86 18.01 -4.71
CA PHE A 448 -2.97 19.00 -5.78
C PHE A 448 -4.44 19.33 -6.08
N VAL A 449 -4.90 20.51 -5.66
CA VAL A 449 -4.90 21.68 -6.57
C VAL A 449 -4.63 22.94 -5.72
N PRO A 450 -3.65 23.80 -6.05
CA PRO A 450 -3.54 25.11 -5.41
C PRO A 450 -4.70 26.01 -5.84
N VAL A 451 -5.14 26.91 -4.96
CA VAL A 451 -6.19 27.90 -5.27
C VAL A 451 -5.65 28.94 -6.27
N GLU A 452 -6.00 28.80 -7.55
CA GLU A 452 -5.55 29.75 -8.57
C GLU A 452 -6.27 31.09 -8.44
N MET A 453 -5.56 32.13 -8.01
CA MET A 453 -6.14 33.46 -7.77
C MET A 453 -6.24 34.31 -9.04
N ALA A 454 -7.39 34.25 -9.73
CA ALA A 454 -7.70 35.02 -10.94
C ALA A 454 -7.45 36.54 -10.81
N SER A 455 -7.75 37.14 -9.65
CA SER A 455 -7.34 38.50 -9.32
C SER A 455 -7.55 38.86 -7.85
N PHE A 456 -6.79 39.86 -7.35
CA PHE A 456 -7.08 40.60 -6.12
C PHE A 456 -6.93 42.11 -6.38
N ASN A 457 -7.96 42.90 -6.06
CA ASN A 457 -8.06 44.32 -6.44
C ASN A 457 -8.74 45.16 -5.34
N ALA A 458 -8.40 46.44 -5.31
CA ALA A 458 -9.00 47.43 -4.41
C ALA A 458 -9.68 48.56 -5.19
N SER A 459 -10.71 49.16 -4.61
CA SER A 459 -11.36 50.38 -5.11
C SER A 459 -11.79 51.29 -3.95
N ILE A 460 -11.86 52.60 -4.18
CA ILE A 460 -12.10 53.60 -3.13
C ILE A 460 -13.50 54.20 -3.30
N SER A 461 -14.31 54.23 -2.24
CA SER A 461 -15.68 54.79 -2.29
C SER A 461 -16.09 55.48 -0.99
N LYS A 462 -15.98 56.82 -0.99
CA LYS A 462 -16.37 57.72 0.11
C LYS A 462 -15.69 57.35 1.43
N ASN A 463 -14.36 57.47 1.46
CA ASN A 463 -13.48 57.17 2.60
C ASN A 463 -13.59 55.72 3.13
N ARG A 464 -13.72 54.76 2.21
CA ARG A 464 -13.74 53.31 2.44
C ARG A 464 -12.98 52.63 1.32
N VAL A 465 -12.33 51.49 1.62
CA VAL A 465 -11.68 50.64 0.63
C VAL A 465 -12.50 49.39 0.45
N ILE A 466 -12.90 49.11 -0.79
CA ILE A 466 -13.63 47.91 -1.20
C ILE A 466 -12.62 46.99 -1.90
N LEU A 467 -12.26 45.93 -1.19
CA LEU A 467 -11.40 44.85 -1.68
C LEU A 467 -12.28 43.83 -2.40
N ASN A 468 -11.83 43.32 -3.54
CA ASN A 468 -12.53 42.28 -4.30
C ASN A 468 -11.48 41.31 -4.85
N TRP A 469 -11.75 40.01 -4.77
CA TRP A 469 -10.94 38.98 -5.38
C TRP A 469 -11.79 37.98 -6.13
N THR A 470 -11.15 37.17 -6.96
CA THR A 470 -11.79 36.05 -7.64
C THR A 470 -10.77 34.94 -7.76
N THR A 471 -11.20 33.74 -7.41
CA THR A 471 -10.50 32.46 -7.65
C THR A 471 -10.88 31.95 -9.04
N LEU A 472 -10.03 31.14 -9.70
CA LEU A 472 -10.40 30.34 -10.88
C LEU A 472 -10.95 28.98 -10.43
N SER A 473 -10.23 28.38 -9.48
CA SER A 473 -10.56 27.18 -8.74
C SER A 473 -10.28 27.40 -7.25
N GLU A 474 -10.91 26.60 -6.41
CA GLU A 474 -10.57 26.42 -5.00
C GLU A 474 -10.42 24.92 -4.71
N SER A 475 -9.50 24.54 -3.83
CA SER A 475 -9.46 23.22 -3.20
C SER A 475 -9.06 23.39 -1.74
N ASN A 476 -9.65 22.59 -0.84
CA ASN A 476 -9.39 22.59 0.60
C ASN A 476 -9.53 23.95 1.33
N ASN A 477 -10.08 24.98 0.68
CA ASN A 477 -10.03 26.37 1.14
C ASN A 477 -11.06 26.65 2.24
N TYR A 478 -10.60 26.66 3.49
CA TYR A 478 -11.39 27.08 4.65
C TYR A 478 -11.75 28.58 4.57
N GLY A 479 -10.83 29.42 4.07
CA GLY A 479 -11.15 30.78 3.63
C GLY A 479 -10.03 31.82 3.77
N PHE A 480 -10.41 33.08 3.62
CA PHE A 480 -9.49 34.21 3.48
C PHE A 480 -9.51 35.13 4.70
N GLU A 481 -8.39 35.22 5.40
CA GLU A 481 -8.10 36.28 6.36
C GLU A 481 -7.58 37.52 5.62
N LEU A 482 -8.29 38.65 5.74
CA LEU A 482 -7.90 39.90 5.10
C LEU A 482 -6.97 40.71 6.00
N GLN A 483 -5.77 41.01 5.50
CA GLN A 483 -4.75 41.72 6.26
C GLN A 483 -4.43 43.09 5.64
N ARG A 484 -4.24 44.10 6.50
CA ARG A 484 -3.87 45.47 6.15
C ARG A 484 -2.72 45.97 7.01
N ARG A 485 -1.82 46.78 6.45
CA ARG A 485 -0.90 47.65 7.21
C ARG A 485 -0.85 49.04 6.59
N SER A 486 -0.58 50.08 7.37
CA SER A 486 -0.26 51.40 6.81
C SER A 486 1.18 51.47 6.29
N GLU A 487 1.60 52.63 5.80
CA GLU A 487 3.00 52.89 5.46
C GLU A 487 3.93 52.90 6.68
N THR A 488 3.43 53.31 7.86
CA THR A 488 4.19 53.39 9.12
C THR A 488 4.06 52.14 9.99
N ASP A 489 3.09 51.27 9.73
CA ASP A 489 2.91 50.02 10.47
C ASP A 489 3.92 48.93 10.04
N GLU A 490 4.71 48.45 10.99
CA GLU A 490 5.60 47.29 10.80
C GLU A 490 4.84 45.95 10.77
N LEU A 491 3.66 45.89 11.37
CA LEU A 491 2.86 44.67 11.53
C LEU A 491 1.56 44.71 10.71
N TRP A 492 1.15 43.54 10.23
CA TRP A 492 -0.14 43.36 9.56
C TRP A 492 -1.28 43.25 10.57
N LYS A 493 -2.29 44.11 10.45
CA LYS A 493 -3.56 44.05 11.17
C LYS A 493 -4.55 43.17 10.38
N ASN A 494 -5.07 42.13 11.02
CA ASN A 494 -6.24 41.38 10.54
C ASN A 494 -7.49 42.29 10.56
N LEU A 495 -8.22 42.36 9.44
CA LEU A 495 -9.46 43.12 9.29
C LEU A 495 -10.71 42.26 9.51
N GLY A 496 -10.65 40.97 9.20
CA GLY A 496 -11.77 40.03 9.19
C GLY A 496 -11.46 38.77 8.38
N PHE A 497 -12.32 37.76 8.52
CA PHE A 497 -12.25 36.49 7.79
C PHE A 497 -13.49 36.32 6.91
N ILE A 498 -13.32 35.70 5.74
CA ILE A 498 -14.39 35.34 4.80
C ILE A 498 -14.19 33.89 4.38
N ASN A 499 -15.15 33.02 4.70
CA ASN A 499 -15.11 31.60 4.38
C ASN A 499 -14.93 31.35 2.87
N GLY A 500 -14.14 30.33 2.51
CA GLY A 500 -14.01 29.82 1.14
C GLY A 500 -15.25 29.03 0.69
N GLN A 501 -15.18 28.38 -0.47
CA GLN A 501 -16.13 27.31 -0.84
C GLN A 501 -15.65 25.90 -0.45
N GLY A 502 -14.46 25.77 0.16
CA GLY A 502 -13.76 24.49 0.29
C GLY A 502 -13.15 24.11 -1.05
N THR A 503 -13.81 23.24 -1.81
CA THR A 503 -13.40 22.84 -3.16
C THR A 503 -14.44 23.31 -4.17
N SER A 504 -13.97 24.00 -5.22
CA SER A 504 -14.80 24.55 -6.31
C SER A 504 -14.03 24.59 -7.62
N ASN A 505 -14.49 23.85 -8.62
CA ASN A 505 -13.97 23.90 -9.99
C ASN A 505 -14.63 25.01 -10.83
N SER A 506 -14.96 26.15 -10.21
CA SER A 506 -15.61 27.28 -10.88
C SER A 506 -15.24 28.64 -10.24
N PRO A 507 -15.03 29.70 -11.05
CA PRO A 507 -14.54 30.98 -10.54
C PRO A 507 -15.48 31.63 -9.54
N THR A 508 -14.98 31.88 -8.31
CA THR A 508 -15.79 32.45 -7.22
C THR A 508 -15.32 33.85 -6.87
N SER A 509 -16.25 34.82 -6.88
CA SER A 509 -15.95 36.24 -6.62
C SER A 509 -16.36 36.67 -5.21
N TYR A 510 -15.44 37.33 -4.51
CA TYR A 510 -15.59 37.77 -3.12
C TYR A 510 -15.41 39.29 -2.99
N SER A 511 -15.92 39.87 -1.90
CA SER A 511 -15.77 41.30 -1.60
C SER A 511 -15.72 41.58 -0.10
N TYR A 512 -14.88 42.54 0.31
CA TYR A 512 -14.77 43.03 1.68
C TYR A 512 -14.71 44.57 1.71
N VAL A 513 -15.31 45.19 2.73
CA VAL A 513 -15.38 46.66 2.84
C VAL A 513 -14.71 47.13 4.12
N ASP A 514 -13.49 47.64 3.98
CA ASP A 514 -12.79 48.36 5.04
C ASP A 514 -13.38 49.76 5.23
N LYS A 515 -13.65 50.09 6.49
CA LYS A 515 -14.29 51.33 6.96
C LYS A 515 -13.37 52.14 7.89
N ASP A 516 -12.31 51.52 8.42
CA ASP A 516 -11.46 52.10 9.47
C ASP A 516 -10.27 52.83 8.85
N ILE A 517 -10.60 53.80 7.98
CA ILE A 517 -9.66 54.52 7.11
C ILE A 517 -9.27 55.84 7.77
N SER A 518 -8.10 55.86 8.40
CA SER A 518 -7.54 57.00 9.14
C SER A 518 -6.35 57.68 8.48
N GLU A 519 -5.66 56.99 7.57
CA GLU A 519 -4.46 57.45 6.86
C GLU A 519 -4.69 57.49 5.35
N ASN A 520 -3.69 57.94 4.58
CA ASN A 520 -3.81 58.12 3.13
C ASN A 520 -3.19 56.99 2.29
N HIS A 521 -2.54 56.01 2.91
CA HIS A 521 -1.74 54.98 2.24
C HIS A 521 -1.83 53.66 3.02
N TYR A 522 -2.26 52.60 2.35
CA TYR A 522 -2.39 51.25 2.94
C TYR A 522 -1.93 50.17 1.97
N PHE A 523 -1.36 49.11 2.52
CA PHE A 523 -1.09 47.85 1.82
C PHE A 523 -2.09 46.80 2.29
N TYR A 524 -2.59 45.98 1.35
CA TYR A 524 -3.50 44.87 1.64
C TYR A 524 -2.98 43.56 1.05
N ARG A 525 -3.23 42.45 1.73
CA ARG A 525 -3.05 41.08 1.22
C ARG A 525 -4.16 40.17 1.77
N LEU A 526 -4.44 39.10 1.06
CA LEU A 526 -5.17 37.96 1.59
C LEU A 526 -4.16 36.99 2.20
N LYS A 527 -4.55 36.35 3.30
CA LYS A 527 -3.98 35.09 3.77
C LYS A 527 -5.08 34.04 3.58
N GLN A 528 -4.92 33.19 2.58
CA GLN A 528 -5.76 32.00 2.44
C GLN A 528 -5.39 31.02 3.55
N ILE A 529 -6.35 30.27 4.06
CA ILE A 529 -6.17 29.24 5.07
C ILE A 529 -6.98 28.04 4.62
N ASP A 530 -6.36 26.86 4.64
CA ASP A 530 -6.97 25.60 4.21
C ASP A 530 -7.44 24.80 5.46
N PHE A 531 -8.26 23.76 5.31
CA PHE A 531 -8.88 23.09 6.48
C PHE A 531 -7.88 22.39 7.42
N ASP A 532 -6.68 22.07 6.96
CA ASP A 532 -5.58 21.54 7.77
C ASP A 532 -4.89 22.62 8.64
N GLY A 533 -5.15 23.90 8.37
CA GLY A 533 -4.53 25.05 9.02
C GLY A 533 -3.26 25.58 8.33
N SER A 534 -2.85 25.00 7.20
CA SER A 534 -1.84 25.58 6.31
C SER A 534 -2.33 26.89 5.67
N PHE A 535 -1.43 27.66 5.05
CA PHE A 535 -1.79 28.97 4.48
C PHE A 535 -0.81 29.48 3.43
N GLU A 536 -1.35 30.23 2.46
CA GLU A 536 -0.59 31.05 1.50
C GLU A 536 -1.00 32.54 1.59
N TYR A 537 -0.12 33.45 1.16
CA TYR A 537 -0.40 34.88 1.05
C TYR A 537 -0.53 35.31 -0.41
N SER A 538 -1.58 36.09 -0.72
CA SER A 538 -1.67 36.75 -2.02
C SER A 538 -0.52 37.74 -2.25
N SER A 539 -0.31 38.08 -3.53
CA SER A 539 0.37 39.34 -3.87
C SER A 539 -0.22 40.52 -3.10
N THR A 540 0.64 41.42 -2.63
CA THR A 540 0.24 42.63 -1.89
C THR A 540 -0.18 43.73 -2.85
N ILE A 541 -1.30 44.39 -2.58
CA ILE A 541 -1.79 45.55 -3.35
C ILE A 541 -1.67 46.84 -2.54
N GLU A 542 -1.22 47.90 -3.21
CA GLU A 542 -1.06 49.26 -2.66
C GLU A 542 -2.33 50.10 -2.93
N VAL A 543 -2.77 50.88 -1.95
CA VAL A 543 -3.94 51.76 -2.05
C VAL A 543 -3.62 53.15 -1.51
N LEU A 544 -3.61 54.12 -2.43
CA LEU A 544 -3.44 55.55 -2.14
C LEU A 544 -4.81 56.25 -2.19
N LEU A 545 -5.21 56.87 -1.08
CA LEU A 545 -6.55 57.46 -0.89
C LEU A 545 -6.69 58.87 -1.47
N GLN A 546 -5.61 59.47 -1.97
CA GLN A 546 -5.70 60.67 -2.80
C GLN A 546 -6.03 60.28 -4.24
N SER A 547 -7.19 60.72 -4.76
CA SER A 547 -7.55 60.59 -6.18
C SER A 547 -6.41 61.05 -7.11
N PRO A 548 -6.13 60.36 -8.23
CA PRO A 548 -5.09 60.78 -9.15
C PRO A 548 -5.30 62.22 -9.64
N LYS A 549 -4.20 62.96 -9.81
CA LYS A 549 -4.23 64.36 -10.29
C LYS A 549 -4.08 64.49 -11.81
N ARG A 550 -3.87 63.38 -12.51
CA ARG A 550 -3.72 63.28 -13.97
C ARG A 550 -3.98 61.84 -14.43
N PHE A 551 -4.21 61.67 -15.73
CA PHE A 551 -4.10 60.36 -16.37
C PHE A 551 -2.65 59.87 -16.41
N VAL A 552 -2.42 58.58 -16.19
CA VAL A 552 -1.11 57.92 -16.30
C VAL A 552 -1.29 56.47 -16.75
N LEU A 553 -0.52 56.01 -17.74
CA LEU A 553 -0.24 54.59 -17.95
C LEU A 553 1.14 54.28 -17.35
N ILE A 554 1.21 53.33 -16.42
CA ILE A 554 2.44 52.95 -15.71
C ILE A 554 3.19 51.88 -16.52
N GLN A 555 4.50 51.72 -16.27
CA GLN A 555 5.22 50.57 -16.83
C GLN A 555 4.70 49.29 -16.18
N ASN A 556 4.35 48.30 -16.98
CA ASN A 556 3.89 47.01 -16.47
C ASN A 556 5.01 46.32 -15.69
N TYR A 557 4.62 45.52 -14.70
CA TYR A 557 5.56 44.80 -13.83
C TYR A 557 5.05 43.38 -13.54
N PRO A 558 5.92 42.35 -13.59
CA PRO A 558 7.31 42.39 -14.07
C PRO A 558 7.39 42.75 -15.57
N ASN A 559 8.59 43.14 -16.05
CA ASN A 559 8.87 43.39 -17.46
C ASN A 559 10.41 43.33 -17.72
N PRO A 560 10.95 42.32 -18.42
CA PRO A 560 10.23 41.19 -19.03
C PRO A 560 9.47 40.30 -18.03
N PHE A 561 8.54 39.48 -18.51
CA PHE A 561 7.61 38.71 -17.68
C PHE A 561 7.30 37.33 -18.25
N ASN A 562 6.81 36.39 -17.42
CA ASN A 562 6.46 35.03 -17.83
C ASN A 562 5.42 34.41 -16.88
N PRO A 563 4.26 33.91 -17.36
CA PRO A 563 3.53 34.41 -18.53
C PRO A 563 2.75 35.70 -18.21
N GLU A 564 2.69 36.11 -16.94
CA GLU A 564 1.79 37.17 -16.44
C GLU A 564 2.47 38.52 -16.14
N THR A 565 1.75 39.62 -16.35
CA THR A 565 2.19 40.97 -15.95
C THR A 565 1.05 41.89 -15.55
N VAL A 566 1.27 42.75 -14.55
CA VAL A 566 0.29 43.75 -14.11
C VAL A 566 0.49 45.05 -14.90
N ILE A 567 -0.55 45.50 -15.60
CA ILE A 567 -0.63 46.82 -16.23
C ILE A 567 -1.43 47.76 -15.31
N SER A 568 -0.74 48.74 -14.71
CA SER A 568 -1.37 49.75 -13.86
C SER A 568 -1.63 51.06 -14.59
N TYR A 569 -2.75 51.72 -14.30
CA TYR A 569 -3.11 53.03 -14.84
C TYR A 569 -3.92 53.88 -13.83
N GLN A 570 -4.02 55.17 -14.12
CA GLN A 570 -4.63 56.17 -13.25
C GLN A 570 -5.65 57.02 -14.03
N ILE A 571 -6.81 57.25 -13.43
CA ILE A 571 -7.87 58.14 -13.93
C ILE A 571 -8.06 59.27 -12.90
N PRO A 572 -7.95 60.55 -13.29
CA PRO A 572 -8.15 61.66 -12.38
C PRO A 572 -9.63 61.91 -12.07
N ASP A 573 -9.89 62.74 -11.06
CA ASP A 573 -11.25 63.24 -10.82
C ASP A 573 -11.70 64.17 -11.97
N LEU A 574 -12.81 63.81 -12.61
CA LEU A 574 -13.47 64.55 -13.68
C LEU A 574 -14.73 65.26 -13.17
N ASN A 575 -14.68 65.78 -11.94
CA ASN A 575 -15.81 66.34 -11.19
C ASN A 575 -16.92 65.29 -10.92
N GLY A 576 -16.53 64.03 -10.68
CA GLY A 576 -17.44 62.91 -10.47
C GLY A 576 -17.97 62.22 -11.74
N GLU A 577 -17.61 62.67 -12.94
CA GLU A 577 -17.94 61.96 -14.19
C GLU A 577 -17.05 60.73 -14.41
N SER A 578 -17.59 59.71 -15.09
CA SER A 578 -16.83 58.54 -15.56
C SER A 578 -16.40 58.71 -17.02
N VAL A 579 -15.22 58.21 -17.37
CA VAL A 579 -14.69 58.24 -18.75
C VAL A 579 -14.67 56.83 -19.34
N GLU A 580 -14.96 56.72 -20.64
CA GLU A 580 -14.77 55.48 -21.40
C GLU A 580 -13.27 55.17 -21.50
N VAL A 581 -12.87 54.00 -21.00
CA VAL A 581 -11.50 53.49 -21.06
C VAL A 581 -11.44 52.27 -21.96
N GLU A 582 -10.50 52.33 -22.88
CA GLU A 582 -10.12 51.27 -23.81
C GLU A 582 -8.63 50.96 -23.58
N LEU A 583 -8.31 49.75 -23.13
CA LEU A 583 -6.94 49.25 -22.96
C LEU A 583 -6.77 48.02 -23.87
N VAL A 584 -5.90 48.14 -24.86
CA VAL A 584 -5.71 47.16 -25.92
C VAL A 584 -4.23 46.83 -26.09
N ILE A 585 -3.94 45.55 -26.31
CA ILE A 585 -2.61 45.00 -26.61
C ILE A 585 -2.50 44.79 -28.12
N PHE A 586 -1.35 45.18 -28.66
CA PHE A 586 -0.99 45.06 -30.07
C PHE A 586 0.34 44.32 -30.23
N ASN A 587 0.49 43.62 -31.36
CA ASN A 587 1.77 43.08 -31.80
C ASN A 587 2.65 44.20 -32.41
N LEU A 588 3.84 43.85 -32.92
CA LEU A 588 4.75 44.83 -33.55
C LEU A 588 4.31 45.31 -34.95
N LEU A 589 3.32 44.66 -35.58
CA LEU A 589 2.72 45.08 -36.85
C LEU A 589 1.59 46.09 -36.65
N GLY A 590 1.00 46.13 -35.46
CA GLY A 590 -0.13 46.99 -35.09
C GLY A 590 -1.49 46.26 -35.09
N ASP A 591 -1.51 44.94 -35.22
CA ASP A 591 -2.74 44.14 -35.10
C ASP A 591 -3.18 44.04 -33.64
N GLU A 592 -4.48 44.12 -33.36
CA GLU A 592 -5.02 43.87 -32.01
C GLU A 592 -4.81 42.40 -31.63
N VAL A 593 -4.13 42.19 -30.51
CA VAL A 593 -3.94 40.89 -29.85
C VAL A 593 -5.05 40.66 -28.84
N ARG A 594 -5.30 41.64 -27.95
CA ARG A 594 -6.34 41.54 -26.92
C ARG A 594 -6.87 42.89 -26.44
N THR A 595 -8.19 43.01 -26.33
CA THR A 595 -8.82 44.07 -25.53
C THR A 595 -8.88 43.61 -24.06
N LEU A 596 -8.15 44.28 -23.17
CA LEU A 596 -8.21 44.02 -21.72
C LEU A 596 -9.33 44.80 -21.02
N VAL A 597 -9.63 46.01 -21.51
CA VAL A 597 -10.65 46.90 -20.94
C VAL A 597 -11.35 47.64 -22.08
N ARG A 598 -12.68 47.69 -22.06
CA ARG A 598 -13.51 48.57 -22.91
C ARG A 598 -14.80 48.92 -22.16
N LYS A 599 -14.71 49.85 -21.19
CA LYS A 599 -15.83 50.23 -20.29
C LYS A 599 -15.67 51.62 -19.68
N ASN A 600 -16.76 52.21 -19.20
CA ASN A 600 -16.70 53.43 -18.39
C ASN A 600 -16.08 53.16 -17.02
N GLN A 601 -15.16 54.04 -16.59
CA GLN A 601 -14.51 53.99 -15.28
C GLN A 601 -14.48 55.38 -14.63
N ALA A 602 -14.56 55.41 -13.30
CA ALA A 602 -14.51 56.64 -12.50
C ALA A 602 -13.06 57.01 -12.16
N ALA A 603 -12.88 58.09 -11.40
CA ALA A 603 -11.58 58.45 -10.83
C ALA A 603 -11.01 57.31 -9.97
N GLY A 604 -9.72 56.99 -10.12
CA GLY A 604 -9.08 55.93 -9.35
C GLY A 604 -7.78 55.40 -9.94
N TYR A 605 -7.12 54.55 -9.15
CA TYR A 605 -6.00 53.70 -9.58
C TYR A 605 -6.58 52.35 -10.01
N TYR A 606 -6.06 51.78 -11.09
CA TYR A 606 -6.54 50.54 -11.66
C TYR A 606 -5.38 49.63 -12.04
N ASN A 607 -5.51 48.35 -11.71
CA ASN A 607 -4.61 47.28 -12.14
C ASN A 607 -5.40 46.33 -13.05
N ILE A 608 -4.74 45.72 -14.02
CA ILE A 608 -5.27 44.62 -14.83
C ILE A 608 -4.13 43.71 -15.25
N ILE A 609 -4.34 42.40 -15.16
CA ILE A 609 -3.35 41.38 -15.53
C ILE A 609 -3.46 41.13 -17.03
N TRP A 610 -2.31 40.88 -17.67
CA TRP A 610 -2.26 40.12 -18.93
C TRP A 610 -1.51 38.81 -18.70
N ASP A 611 -2.15 37.71 -19.10
CA ASP A 611 -1.77 36.30 -18.93
C ASP A 611 -0.97 35.72 -20.14
N GLY A 612 -0.57 36.57 -21.09
CA GLY A 612 0.10 36.14 -22.33
C GLY A 612 -0.83 35.49 -23.38
N ARG A 613 -2.15 35.67 -23.32
CA ARG A 613 -3.13 35.13 -24.30
C ARG A 613 -3.84 36.21 -25.12
N ASP A 614 -4.29 35.87 -26.32
CA ASP A 614 -5.05 36.74 -27.22
C ASP A 614 -6.58 36.77 -26.94
N ASN A 615 -7.34 37.51 -27.75
CA ASN A 615 -8.81 37.59 -27.70
C ASN A 615 -9.54 36.22 -27.88
N SER A 616 -8.87 35.17 -28.34
CA SER A 616 -9.41 33.80 -28.48
C SER A 616 -9.03 32.88 -27.31
N GLY A 617 -8.22 33.36 -26.35
CA GLY A 617 -7.70 32.56 -25.23
C GLY A 617 -6.43 31.76 -25.55
N MET A 618 -5.95 31.81 -26.80
CA MET A 618 -4.72 31.16 -27.23
C MET A 618 -3.49 31.89 -26.71
N THR A 619 -2.45 31.16 -26.28
CA THR A 619 -1.19 31.77 -25.83
C THR A 619 -0.42 32.37 -27.00
N VAL A 620 0.10 33.59 -26.82
CA VAL A 620 0.88 34.27 -27.86
C VAL A 620 2.36 33.93 -27.78
N SER A 621 3.10 34.21 -28.85
CA SER A 621 4.54 33.95 -28.90
C SER A 621 5.32 34.89 -27.98
N ALA A 622 6.39 34.40 -27.36
CA ALA A 622 7.35 35.25 -26.64
C ALA A 622 7.90 36.36 -27.57
N GLY A 623 8.08 37.56 -27.04
CA GLY A 623 8.45 38.74 -27.83
C GLY A 623 7.95 40.06 -27.24
N THR A 624 8.16 41.15 -27.99
CA THR A 624 7.76 42.50 -27.58
C THR A 624 6.36 42.84 -28.07
N TYR A 625 5.49 43.29 -27.15
CA TYR A 625 4.14 43.77 -27.41
C TYR A 625 4.01 45.25 -27.04
N VAL A 626 2.97 45.90 -27.55
CA VAL A 626 2.62 47.29 -27.22
C VAL A 626 1.24 47.29 -26.57
N TYR A 627 1.12 47.85 -25.36
CA TYR A 627 -0.19 48.13 -24.76
C TYR A 627 -0.49 49.61 -24.86
N GLN A 628 -1.71 49.95 -25.29
CA GLN A 628 -2.21 51.31 -25.41
C GLN A 628 -3.46 51.48 -24.55
N ILE A 629 -3.49 52.53 -23.73
CA ILE A 629 -4.70 53.02 -23.11
C ILE A 629 -5.22 54.25 -23.87
N LYS A 630 -6.53 54.33 -24.01
CA LYS A 630 -7.30 55.46 -24.50
C LYS A 630 -8.41 55.74 -23.48
N ALA A 631 -8.42 56.95 -22.94
CA ALA A 631 -9.42 57.41 -21.96
C ALA A 631 -9.96 58.77 -22.39
N GLY A 632 -11.08 58.76 -23.12
CA GLY A 632 -11.63 59.94 -23.77
C GLY A 632 -10.63 60.58 -24.76
N LYS A 633 -10.00 61.70 -24.36
CA LYS A 633 -8.95 62.40 -25.14
C LYS A 633 -7.52 62.01 -24.79
N PHE A 634 -7.30 61.31 -23.67
CA PHE A 634 -5.99 60.83 -23.28
C PHE A 634 -5.65 59.54 -24.04
N ILE A 635 -4.48 59.47 -24.66
CA ILE A 635 -3.94 58.26 -25.26
C ILE A 635 -2.48 58.12 -24.84
N GLN A 636 -2.09 56.95 -24.33
CA GLN A 636 -0.70 56.62 -24.01
C GLN A 636 -0.41 55.17 -24.38
N SER A 637 0.80 54.89 -24.90
CA SER A 637 1.25 53.54 -25.21
C SER A 637 2.60 53.24 -24.56
N LYS A 638 2.83 51.97 -24.24
CA LYS A 638 4.08 51.44 -23.64
C LYS A 638 4.41 50.06 -24.21
N LYS A 639 5.68 49.66 -24.09
CA LYS A 639 6.19 48.36 -24.56
C LYS A 639 6.37 47.40 -23.40
N MET A 640 6.13 46.12 -23.66
CA MET A 640 6.35 45.01 -22.73
C MET A 640 6.94 43.80 -23.45
N THR A 641 7.76 43.00 -22.75
CA THR A 641 8.40 41.81 -23.32
C THR A 641 7.94 40.56 -22.60
N LEU A 642 7.16 39.73 -23.29
CA LEU A 642 6.80 38.38 -22.84
C LEU A 642 7.99 37.45 -23.09
N LEU A 643 8.42 36.73 -22.06
CA LEU A 643 9.36 35.61 -22.14
C LEU A 643 8.59 34.29 -22.31
N ARG A 644 9.35 33.21 -22.50
CA ARG A 644 8.97 31.83 -22.19
C ARG A 644 10.10 31.23 -21.37
#